data_AF-A0A497SIC9-F1
#
_entry.id   AF-A0A497SIC9-F1
#
_cell.length_a   1.000
_cell.length_b   1.000
_cell.length_c   1.000
_cell.angle_alpha   90.00
_cell.angle_beta   90.00
_cell.angle_gamma   90.00
#
_symmetry.space_group_name_H-M   'P 1'
#
loop_
_entity.id
_entity.type
_entity.pdbx_description
1 polymer ?
#
loop_
_entity_poly.entity_id
_entity_poly.type
_entity_poly.pdbx_seq_one_letter_code
_entity_poly.pdbx_strand_id
1 'polypeptide(L)'
;MSSEESKYVDLDEHLIEPFGSSLDNYKIEMRFKKDRKKLIEQEPISIELGDEGEVEKVSFSHRIKPIKKKIKIRIRRNAPEKKTEEISYSKTPIRTVIRPMKNEKIEQPEKHISKKEAKDQVKNKEERKETKPEKKEPDKSESKEMEKKSEKKGEEEKIPEKSQSAESENDHLFGHVVDDHIEELAEKLAQKFLLKKMGEKKAEERKQFPGKEPSVRLKVVEGISLPDIKPSTKLKIEDLEKKEIKNFSARYSLIPKNPKKGERVFAYAEIRWDATQNEIVYNVIEPELTESEKKLVNQIKHFIEEKVDISFGELKKKEALSYISKIFDDALDYFKAEFPEDKKQTLKYYIFRDFIGLGPIEPLMNDPRIEDISCDGTNIPLYVYHRDPRLGAIRTNIIFKNKEELDSFVMKLSERCGKTISIAKPLLDGALPDGSRIQATLSSDVATRGSNFTIRKFTESPLTPTHMIEFGTLDLLSAAYLWFCIEHESSILVSGTTATGKTTMLNVLSFFIKPQAKIVSIEDTPELRLAHAHWIPEVARSPISTKKTDVDMFYLLKESLRQRPDYIIVGEVRGKEAYVLFQQISTGHPGLSTIHAESFVKLLDRLTTKPIELPMSSIENIDTIIFLQRIKKGKKYIRRVSEVVEVVGYDRDRKEPVVNRVFMWDPKTDSIKTVGKSFVLKKIAEKTNM
;
A
#
# COMPACT_ATOMS: atom_id res chain seq x y z
N MET A 1 16.53 -26.69 46.72
CA MET A 1 17.78 -25.92 46.52
C MET A 1 18.60 -26.63 45.45
N SER A 2 19.03 -25.91 44.40
CA SER A 2 20.08 -26.36 43.47
C SER A 2 20.53 -25.17 42.61
N SER A 3 21.58 -24.50 43.07
CA SER A 3 22.41 -23.47 42.41
C SER A 3 22.16 -23.17 40.91
N GLU A 4 21.88 -21.91 40.59
CA GLU A 4 22.06 -21.38 39.23
C GLU A 4 23.54 -21.01 38.99
N GLU A 5 24.19 -21.63 37.99
CA GLU A 5 25.49 -21.16 37.50
C GLU A 5 25.33 -19.85 36.70
N SER A 6 25.67 -18.72 37.32
CA SER A 6 25.98 -17.48 36.59
C SER A 6 27.37 -17.59 35.95
N LYS A 7 27.50 -17.19 34.67
CA LYS A 7 28.78 -17.27 33.93
C LYS A 7 29.31 -15.86 33.66
N TYR A 8 30.46 -15.58 34.24
CA TYR A 8 31.16 -14.31 34.26
C TYR A 8 31.95 -14.07 32.96
N VAL A 9 32.38 -12.84 32.74
CA VAL A 9 33.26 -12.44 31.63
C VAL A 9 34.30 -11.47 32.17
N ASP A 10 35.53 -11.95 32.36
CA ASP A 10 36.63 -11.11 32.84
C ASP A 10 36.97 -10.01 31.83
N LEU A 11 37.35 -8.83 32.34
CA LEU A 11 37.73 -7.68 31.55
C LEU A 11 39.25 -7.53 31.54
N ASP A 12 39.85 -7.32 30.36
CA ASP A 12 41.25 -6.90 30.32
C ASP A 12 41.33 -5.46 30.91
N GLU A 13 42.07 -5.29 32.00
CA GLU A 13 42.28 -4.03 32.74
C GLU A 13 42.74 -2.84 31.86
N HIS A 14 42.69 -1.65 32.47
CA HIS A 14 43.17 -0.33 32.05
C HIS A 14 42.15 0.66 31.42
N LEU A 15 42.22 1.89 31.96
CA LEU A 15 41.65 3.18 31.52
C LEU A 15 40.19 3.50 31.87
N ILE A 16 39.97 3.81 33.16
CA ILE A 16 39.01 4.82 33.64
C ILE A 16 39.75 5.68 34.69
N GLU A 17 39.57 7.01 34.68
CA GLU A 17 40.03 7.91 35.76
C GLU A 17 38.83 8.41 36.58
N PRO A 18 38.95 8.56 37.91
CA PRO A 18 37.80 8.78 38.80
C PRO A 18 37.43 10.26 38.96
N PHE A 19 36.19 10.65 38.59
CA PHE A 19 35.61 11.95 38.95
C PHE A 19 34.08 11.91 39.11
N GLY A 20 33.61 12.03 40.36
CA GLY A 20 32.26 12.52 40.71
C GLY A 20 31.12 11.49 40.73
N SER A 21 30.55 11.28 41.92
CA SER A 21 29.52 10.31 42.28
C SER A 21 28.11 10.61 41.73
N SER A 22 27.75 10.00 40.60
CA SER A 22 26.36 9.74 40.18
C SER A 22 26.38 8.63 39.11
N LEU A 23 25.54 7.61 39.28
CA LEU A 23 25.51 6.42 38.42
C LEU A 23 24.72 6.63 37.11
N ASP A 24 23.92 7.69 37.01
CA ASP A 24 22.87 7.87 35.99
C ASP A 24 23.39 8.28 34.59
N ASN A 25 24.70 8.37 34.40
CA ASN A 25 25.31 9.10 33.27
C ASN A 25 26.18 8.24 32.33
N TYR A 26 26.21 6.91 32.49
CA TYR A 26 27.12 6.02 31.78
C TYR A 26 26.44 5.20 30.67
N LYS A 27 26.95 5.29 29.43
CA LYS A 27 26.57 4.40 28.32
C LYS A 27 27.69 3.39 28.05
N ILE A 28 27.35 2.10 28.12
CA ILE A 28 28.28 0.98 27.91
C ILE A 28 28.23 0.53 26.45
N GLU A 29 29.38 0.46 25.79
CA GLU A 29 29.48 0.02 24.40
C GLU A 29 30.38 -1.22 24.25
N MET A 30 29.79 -2.34 23.79
CA MET A 30 30.52 -3.59 23.52
C MET A 30 30.93 -3.68 22.05
N ARG A 31 32.22 -3.98 21.80
CA ARG A 31 32.78 -4.22 20.45
C ARG A 31 33.68 -5.46 20.44
N PHE A 32 33.76 -6.15 19.30
CA PHE A 32 34.71 -7.26 19.14
C PHE A 32 36.15 -6.74 18.99
N LYS A 33 37.12 -7.42 19.60
CA LYS A 33 38.55 -7.02 19.59
C LYS A 33 39.23 -7.09 18.21
N LYS A 34 38.53 -7.51 17.15
CA LYS A 34 39.03 -7.59 15.75
C LYS A 34 38.12 -6.98 14.67
N ASP A 35 36.84 -6.77 14.97
CA ASP A 35 35.84 -6.22 14.05
C ASP A 35 35.18 -5.00 14.72
N ARG A 36 35.32 -3.78 14.17
CA ARG A 36 34.74 -2.55 14.76
C ARG A 36 33.20 -2.48 14.70
N LYS A 37 32.51 -3.55 14.28
CA LYS A 37 31.04 -3.65 14.34
C LYS A 37 30.56 -3.63 15.80
N LYS A 38 29.60 -2.75 16.06
CA LYS A 38 28.87 -2.64 17.32
C LYS A 38 27.91 -3.82 17.42
N LEU A 39 27.84 -4.46 18.60
CA LEU A 39 27.04 -5.67 18.78
C LEU A 39 25.56 -5.34 19.02
N ILE A 40 25.29 -4.66 20.14
CA ILE A 40 23.97 -4.28 20.65
C ILE A 40 24.16 -2.97 21.45
N GLU A 41 23.17 -2.09 21.49
CA GLU A 41 23.00 -1.15 22.62
C GLU A 41 21.94 -1.73 23.55
N GLN A 42 22.30 -1.96 24.81
CA GLN A 42 21.41 -2.39 25.88
C GLN A 42 21.80 -1.66 27.15
N GLU A 43 20.80 -1.27 27.92
CA GLU A 43 21.00 -0.67 29.24
C GLU A 43 21.36 -1.80 30.23
N PRO A 44 22.41 -1.62 31.05
CA PRO A 44 22.74 -2.56 32.12
C PRO A 44 21.70 -2.44 33.24
N ILE A 45 21.42 -3.55 33.92
CA ILE A 45 20.44 -3.60 35.02
C ILE A 45 21.09 -3.37 36.38
N SER A 46 22.37 -3.72 36.51
CA SER A 46 23.23 -3.23 37.58
C SER A 46 24.65 -3.02 37.06
N ILE A 47 25.34 -2.07 37.68
CA ILE A 47 26.77 -1.86 37.59
C ILE A 47 27.24 -1.86 39.04
N GLU A 48 28.13 -2.78 39.41
CA GLU A 48 28.81 -2.73 40.71
C GLU A 48 30.15 -2.01 40.50
N LEU A 49 30.43 -1.04 41.38
CA LEU A 49 31.66 -0.25 41.39
C LEU A 49 32.52 -0.68 42.59
N GLY A 50 33.83 -0.85 42.38
CA GLY A 50 34.79 -1.01 43.46
C GLY A 50 35.06 0.32 44.19
N ASP A 51 35.83 0.27 45.29
CA ASP A 51 36.02 1.42 46.19
C ASP A 51 36.68 2.66 45.52
N GLU A 52 37.49 2.47 44.47
CA GLU A 52 38.07 3.58 43.67
C GLU A 52 37.16 4.05 42.51
N GLY A 53 35.95 3.51 42.38
CA GLY A 53 34.97 3.92 41.37
C GLY A 53 35.14 3.27 39.98
N GLU A 54 35.98 2.23 39.87
CA GLU A 54 36.07 1.40 38.67
C GLU A 54 34.94 0.35 38.60
N VAL A 55 34.63 -0.14 37.40
CA VAL A 55 33.52 -1.08 37.17
C VAL A 55 34.02 -2.52 37.26
N GLU A 56 33.76 -3.16 38.41
CA GLU A 56 34.07 -4.58 38.62
C GLU A 56 33.11 -5.50 37.82
N LYS A 57 31.83 -5.12 37.69
CA LYS A 57 30.78 -6.04 37.24
C LYS A 57 29.59 -5.33 36.60
N VAL A 58 28.98 -5.96 35.59
CA VAL A 58 27.83 -5.44 34.86
C VAL A 58 26.81 -6.55 34.57
N SER A 59 25.54 -6.32 34.91
CA SER A 59 24.44 -7.30 34.78
C SER A 59 23.46 -6.96 33.66
N PHE A 60 22.92 -7.97 32.97
CA PHE A 60 21.96 -7.83 31.86
C PHE A 60 20.78 -8.81 32.01
N SER A 61 19.59 -8.45 31.50
CA SER A 61 18.36 -9.26 31.66
C SER A 61 18.32 -10.58 30.88
N HIS A 62 19.16 -10.73 29.86
CA HIS A 62 19.02 -11.82 28.88
C HIS A 62 20.35 -12.56 28.66
N ARG A 63 20.28 -13.90 28.56
CA ARG A 63 21.44 -14.76 28.32
C ARG A 63 22.13 -14.44 27.00
N ILE A 64 23.29 -13.77 27.06
CA ILE A 64 24.20 -13.63 25.93
C ILE A 64 24.76 -15.03 25.60
N LYS A 65 24.61 -15.50 24.36
CA LYS A 65 25.22 -16.77 23.92
C LYS A 65 26.75 -16.64 23.97
N PRO A 66 27.50 -17.65 24.46
CA PRO A 66 28.96 -17.55 24.59
C PRO A 66 29.65 -17.54 23.22
N ILE A 67 30.07 -16.35 22.77
CA ILE A 67 30.84 -16.17 21.54
C ILE A 67 32.33 -16.34 21.87
N LYS A 68 33.03 -17.27 21.22
CA LYS A 68 34.46 -17.59 21.42
C LYS A 68 35.44 -16.50 20.92
N LYS A 69 35.15 -15.21 21.14
CA LYS A 69 36.00 -14.07 20.76
C LYS A 69 36.05 -13.07 21.92
N LYS A 70 37.26 -12.64 22.35
CA LYS A 70 37.42 -11.57 23.34
C LYS A 70 36.64 -10.31 22.90
N ILE A 71 35.78 -9.82 23.78
CA ILE A 71 35.07 -8.55 23.67
C ILE A 71 35.95 -7.47 24.31
N LYS A 72 35.88 -6.21 23.87
CA LYS A 72 36.32 -5.08 24.69
C LYS A 72 35.10 -4.19 24.98
N ILE A 73 34.83 -3.98 26.26
CA ILE A 73 33.86 -3.00 26.74
C ILE A 73 34.52 -1.62 26.71
N ARG A 74 33.76 -0.58 26.35
CA ARG A 74 34.16 0.81 26.56
C ARG A 74 32.98 1.58 27.15
N ILE A 75 33.20 2.19 28.30
CA ILE A 75 32.21 3.02 28.98
C ILE A 75 32.44 4.47 28.58
N ARG A 76 31.36 5.24 28.41
CA ARG A 76 31.40 6.68 28.15
C ARG A 76 30.38 7.40 29.02
N ARG A 77 30.78 8.51 29.65
CA ARG A 77 29.86 9.46 30.27
C ARG A 77 29.26 10.35 29.18
N ASN A 78 27.98 10.68 29.28
CA ASN A 78 27.40 11.76 28.47
C ASN A 78 27.85 13.11 29.06
N ALA A 79 28.45 13.97 28.24
CA ALA A 79 28.83 15.34 28.59
C ALA A 79 28.75 16.25 27.34
N PRO A 80 28.49 17.56 27.48
CA PRO A 80 28.47 18.49 26.35
C PRO A 80 29.84 18.63 25.66
N GLU A 81 29.84 19.07 24.41
CA GLU A 81 31.02 19.07 23.54
C GLU A 81 32.19 19.95 24.01
N LYS A 82 33.42 19.41 23.90
CA LYS A 82 34.56 20.12 23.26
C LYS A 82 35.79 19.23 23.03
N LYS A 83 36.53 19.59 21.97
CA LYS A 83 37.93 19.23 21.61
C LYS A 83 38.35 17.75 21.69
N THR A 84 38.65 17.17 20.53
CA THR A 84 39.62 16.07 20.39
C THR A 84 40.99 16.61 20.00
N GLU A 85 42.03 16.28 20.77
CA GLU A 85 43.42 16.27 20.31
C GLU A 85 43.87 14.82 20.12
N GLU A 86 44.83 14.59 19.22
CA GLU A 86 45.24 13.25 18.77
C GLU A 86 46.69 12.99 19.16
N ILE A 87 46.92 11.94 19.98
CA ILE A 87 48.26 11.49 20.38
C ILE A 87 48.41 10.02 20.00
N SER A 88 49.53 9.68 19.37
CA SER A 88 49.83 8.33 18.88
C SER A 88 51.09 7.77 19.53
N TYR A 89 51.11 6.46 19.77
CA TYR A 89 52.30 5.72 20.18
C TYR A 89 52.38 4.36 19.47
N SER A 90 53.60 3.84 19.33
CA SER A 90 53.88 2.60 18.61
C SER A 90 55.03 1.83 19.24
N LYS A 91 54.96 0.49 19.21
CA LYS A 91 55.99 -0.41 18.62
C LYS A 91 55.62 -1.89 18.73
N THR A 92 56.33 -2.67 17.91
CA THR A 92 56.30 -4.12 17.64
C THR A 92 57.56 -4.80 18.23
N PRO A 93 57.90 -6.09 17.98
CA PRO A 93 57.15 -7.29 17.52
C PRO A 93 57.46 -8.54 18.42
N ILE A 94 57.14 -9.77 17.97
CA ILE A 94 58.15 -10.85 17.73
C ILE A 94 57.56 -12.07 16.96
N ARG A 95 58.47 -12.94 16.49
CA ARG A 95 58.40 -14.16 15.64
C ARG A 95 57.39 -15.25 16.13
N THR A 96 56.99 -16.26 15.35
CA THR A 96 57.83 -17.21 14.54
C THR A 96 57.16 -17.75 13.26
N VAL A 97 57.98 -18.29 12.35
CA VAL A 97 57.66 -18.73 10.98
C VAL A 97 57.69 -20.26 10.86
N ILE A 98 56.72 -20.84 10.13
CA ILE A 98 56.93 -22.06 9.32
C ILE A 98 56.27 -21.82 7.94
N ARG A 99 56.88 -22.34 6.87
CA ARG A 99 56.40 -22.32 5.48
C ARG A 99 56.67 -23.68 4.79
N PRO A 100 56.17 -23.95 3.57
CA PRO A 100 55.64 -25.28 3.21
C PRO A 100 56.58 -26.12 2.32
N MET A 101 56.11 -27.32 1.95
CA MET A 101 56.56 -28.03 0.76
C MET A 101 55.48 -28.03 -0.35
N LYS A 102 55.89 -28.39 -1.57
CA LYS A 102 55.14 -28.29 -2.83
C LYS A 102 55.02 -29.66 -3.53
N ASN A 103 54.24 -29.65 -4.63
CA ASN A 103 54.32 -30.44 -5.87
C ASN A 103 53.01 -31.20 -6.16
N GLU A 104 52.57 -31.43 -7.41
CA GLU A 104 53.23 -31.17 -8.72
C GLU A 104 52.21 -30.79 -9.82
N LYS A 105 52.65 -30.60 -11.08
CA LYS A 105 51.80 -30.40 -12.28
C LYS A 105 51.80 -31.66 -13.17
N ILE A 106 50.65 -32.00 -13.78
CA ILE A 106 50.55 -32.75 -15.06
C ILE A 106 49.42 -32.12 -15.91
N GLU A 107 49.39 -32.39 -17.23
CA GLU A 107 48.66 -31.65 -18.27
C GLU A 107 47.37 -32.33 -18.79
N GLN A 108 46.88 -31.89 -19.97
CA GLN A 108 45.59 -32.26 -20.62
C GLN A 108 45.65 -33.63 -21.35
N PRO A 109 44.54 -34.14 -21.93
CA PRO A 109 44.15 -33.73 -23.30
C PRO A 109 42.63 -33.65 -23.60
N GLU A 110 42.28 -33.15 -24.78
CA GLU A 110 40.92 -33.12 -25.36
C GLU A 110 40.51 -34.43 -26.05
N LYS A 111 39.19 -34.64 -26.32
CA LYS A 111 38.69 -35.01 -27.67
C LYS A 111 37.15 -35.02 -27.83
N HIS A 112 36.71 -34.68 -29.05
CA HIS A 112 35.36 -34.91 -29.58
C HIS A 112 35.13 -36.36 -30.06
N ILE A 113 33.90 -36.87 -29.96
CA ILE A 113 33.30 -37.89 -30.85
C ILE A 113 31.85 -37.47 -31.19
N SER A 114 31.27 -37.99 -32.29
CA SER A 114 30.00 -37.54 -32.90
C SER A 114 29.11 -38.69 -33.44
N LYS A 115 28.06 -38.34 -34.21
CA LYS A 115 26.97 -39.15 -34.86
C LYS A 115 25.71 -39.30 -34.00
N LYS A 116 24.44 -39.15 -34.47
CA LYS A 116 23.68 -39.34 -35.75
C LYS A 116 22.97 -40.69 -35.97
N GLU A 117 21.66 -40.67 -35.71
CA GLU A 117 20.51 -41.05 -36.58
C GLU A 117 20.49 -42.36 -37.42
N ALA A 118 19.57 -43.27 -37.07
CA ALA A 118 18.62 -44.02 -37.94
C ALA A 118 17.69 -44.88 -37.02
N LYS A 119 16.35 -44.95 -37.08
CA LYS A 119 15.34 -45.25 -38.13
C LYS A 119 15.23 -46.74 -38.54
N ASP A 120 14.13 -47.39 -38.12
CA ASP A 120 13.24 -48.31 -38.90
C ASP A 120 12.17 -48.98 -37.97
N GLN A 121 10.85 -48.93 -38.22
CA GLN A 121 9.94 -49.73 -39.11
C GLN A 121 9.34 -51.01 -38.47
N VAL A 122 8.12 -51.51 -38.74
CA VAL A 122 6.82 -50.95 -39.27
C VAL A 122 5.69 -52.04 -39.18
N LYS A 123 4.40 -51.70 -39.43
CA LYS A 123 3.17 -52.59 -39.47
C LYS A 123 2.72 -53.15 -38.09
N ASN A 124 1.46 -53.53 -37.81
CA ASN A 124 0.20 -53.85 -38.55
C ASN A 124 -1.00 -53.78 -37.53
N LYS A 125 -2.33 -53.86 -37.79
CA LYS A 125 -3.24 -53.81 -38.97
C LYS A 125 -4.72 -53.68 -38.45
N GLU A 126 -5.61 -52.88 -39.09
CA GLU A 126 -7.11 -53.05 -39.19
C GLU A 126 -8.01 -53.07 -37.91
N GLU A 127 -9.34 -52.82 -37.89
CA GLU A 127 -10.37 -52.39 -38.87
C GLU A 127 -11.66 -51.80 -38.19
N ARG A 128 -12.49 -51.03 -38.93
CA ARG A 128 -13.99 -50.86 -38.81
C ARG A 128 -14.61 -50.19 -37.56
N LYS A 129 -15.83 -49.59 -37.58
CA LYS A 129 -16.66 -48.91 -38.62
C LYS A 129 -17.78 -48.06 -37.93
N GLU A 130 -18.35 -47.11 -38.69
CA GLU A 130 -19.70 -46.46 -38.67
C GLU A 130 -20.69 -46.73 -37.49
N THR A 131 -21.47 -45.76 -36.99
CA THR A 131 -22.60 -45.09 -37.69
C THR A 131 -23.17 -43.85 -36.94
N LYS A 132 -23.96 -43.01 -37.64
CA LYS A 132 -25.01 -42.11 -37.08
C LYS A 132 -26.41 -42.61 -37.52
N PRO A 133 -27.49 -42.27 -36.81
CA PRO A 133 -28.55 -41.37 -37.35
C PRO A 133 -28.84 -40.19 -36.37
N GLU A 134 -29.17 -38.95 -36.75
CA GLU A 134 -30.21 -38.36 -37.62
C GLU A 134 -31.52 -37.92 -36.90
N LYS A 135 -31.72 -36.58 -36.87
CA LYS A 135 -32.97 -35.80 -37.05
C LYS A 135 -34.30 -36.23 -36.38
N LYS A 136 -34.95 -35.27 -35.69
CA LYS A 136 -36.19 -34.62 -36.21
C LYS A 136 -36.63 -33.37 -35.45
N GLU A 137 -37.17 -32.44 -36.25
CA GLU A 137 -38.05 -31.29 -35.93
C GLU A 137 -39.48 -31.64 -36.43
N PRO A 138 -40.50 -30.76 -36.39
CA PRO A 138 -40.80 -29.61 -35.51
C PRO A 138 -42.28 -29.65 -34.99
N ASP A 139 -42.72 -28.63 -34.21
CA ASP A 139 -43.96 -27.85 -34.45
C ASP A 139 -44.10 -26.66 -33.48
N LYS A 140 -44.57 -25.47 -33.90
CA LYS A 140 -45.96 -24.92 -33.87
C LYS A 140 -46.60 -24.85 -32.47
N SER A 141 -47.37 -23.81 -32.09
CA SER A 141 -47.75 -22.54 -32.75
C SER A 141 -48.41 -21.57 -31.74
N GLU A 142 -48.84 -20.39 -32.22
CA GLU A 142 -49.85 -19.49 -31.59
C GLU A 142 -49.43 -18.70 -30.32
N SER A 143 -49.93 -17.48 -30.07
CA SER A 143 -50.67 -16.53 -30.94
C SER A 143 -50.57 -15.07 -30.45
N LYS A 144 -50.92 -14.12 -31.36
CA LYS A 144 -51.82 -12.94 -31.23
C LYS A 144 -52.08 -12.29 -29.84
N GLU A 145 -52.36 -10.99 -29.71
CA GLU A 145 -52.61 -9.89 -30.67
C GLU A 145 -52.51 -8.50 -30.00
N MET A 146 -52.32 -7.44 -30.81
CA MET A 146 -52.80 -6.05 -30.58
C MET A 146 -52.21 -5.24 -29.39
N GLU A 147 -52.16 -3.89 -29.40
CA GLU A 147 -52.56 -2.84 -30.39
C GLU A 147 -51.45 -1.75 -30.49
N LYS A 148 -51.22 -1.09 -31.64
CA LYS A 148 -51.72 0.27 -32.04
C LYS A 148 -51.67 1.34 -30.92
N LYS A 149 -51.34 2.63 -31.16
CA LYS A 149 -50.92 3.36 -32.38
C LYS A 149 -50.33 4.72 -31.98
N SER A 150 -49.26 5.19 -32.63
CA SER A 150 -49.06 6.63 -32.92
C SER A 150 -47.99 6.81 -34.01
N GLU A 151 -48.36 7.53 -35.07
CA GLU A 151 -47.51 7.88 -36.23
C GLU A 151 -47.53 9.39 -36.45
N LYS A 152 -46.67 9.88 -37.37
CA LYS A 152 -46.50 11.26 -37.90
C LYS A 152 -45.51 12.10 -37.09
N LYS A 153 -44.51 12.77 -37.69
CA LYS A 153 -44.01 12.86 -39.10
C LYS A 153 -42.46 12.86 -39.02
N GLY A 154 -41.68 12.42 -40.02
CA GLY A 154 -41.46 13.08 -41.33
C GLY A 154 -40.30 14.08 -41.21
N GLU A 155 -39.32 14.19 -42.13
CA GLU A 155 -39.19 13.71 -43.52
C GLU A 155 -37.70 13.44 -43.88
N GLU A 156 -37.45 12.45 -44.75
CA GLU A 156 -36.42 12.33 -45.84
C GLU A 156 -34.90 12.60 -45.54
N GLU A 157 -33.90 12.16 -46.33
CA GLU A 157 -33.82 11.67 -47.72
C GLU A 157 -33.18 10.27 -47.91
N LYS A 158 -33.04 9.85 -49.18
CA LYS A 158 -32.73 8.50 -49.67
C LYS A 158 -31.34 8.42 -50.33
N ILE A 159 -30.73 7.23 -50.37
CA ILE A 159 -29.84 6.75 -51.46
C ILE A 159 -30.11 5.23 -51.66
N PRO A 160 -30.15 4.67 -52.89
CA PRO A 160 -30.83 3.40 -53.17
C PRO A 160 -29.94 2.15 -53.39
N GLU A 161 -30.60 0.98 -53.46
CA GLU A 161 -30.02 -0.35 -53.73
C GLU A 161 -29.72 -0.63 -55.23
N LYS A 162 -28.87 -1.67 -55.47
CA LYS A 162 -28.97 -2.75 -56.50
C LYS A 162 -27.62 -3.52 -56.59
N SER A 163 -27.50 -4.80 -56.96
CA SER A 163 -28.44 -5.96 -57.03
C SER A 163 -27.66 -7.26 -57.38
N GLN A 164 -28.21 -8.44 -57.01
CA GLN A 164 -28.26 -9.75 -57.73
C GLN A 164 -27.28 -10.09 -58.89
N SER A 165 -26.84 -11.33 -59.17
CA SER A 165 -27.01 -12.70 -58.59
C SER A 165 -26.24 -13.76 -59.43
N ALA A 166 -26.24 -15.06 -59.03
CA ALA A 166 -25.78 -16.27 -59.79
C ALA A 166 -24.22 -16.41 -59.95
N GLU A 167 -23.57 -17.55 -59.63
CA GLU A 167 -23.56 -18.92 -60.22
C GLU A 167 -22.85 -18.98 -61.60
N SER A 168 -21.99 -19.97 -61.94
CA SER A 168 -21.48 -21.19 -61.23
C SER A 168 -20.08 -21.60 -61.75
N GLU A 169 -19.51 -22.70 -61.22
CA GLU A 169 -18.53 -23.65 -61.82
C GLU A 169 -17.42 -23.09 -62.76
N ASN A 170 -16.12 -23.35 -62.53
CA ASN A 170 -15.55 -24.70 -62.53
C ASN A 170 -14.08 -24.81 -62.03
N ASP A 171 -13.62 -26.06 -61.98
CA ASP A 171 -12.24 -26.56 -62.08
C ASP A 171 -11.29 -26.64 -60.85
N HIS A 172 -10.38 -27.60 -60.93
CA HIS A 172 -9.50 -28.11 -59.87
C HIS A 172 -8.02 -27.67 -60.01
N LEU A 173 -7.20 -28.05 -59.02
CA LEU A 173 -5.73 -27.99 -59.00
C LEU A 173 -5.11 -26.58 -59.13
N PHE A 174 -4.60 -26.06 -58.01
CA PHE A 174 -3.15 -26.11 -57.76
C PHE A 174 -2.87 -25.90 -56.27
N GLY A 175 -2.11 -26.81 -55.66
CA GLY A 175 -1.67 -26.65 -54.28
C GLY A 175 -0.41 -25.80 -54.22
N HIS A 176 -0.45 -24.69 -53.50
CA HIS A 176 0.76 -23.91 -53.16
C HIS A 176 0.87 -23.74 -51.64
N VAL A 177 2.08 -23.97 -51.14
CA VAL A 177 2.46 -23.65 -49.76
C VAL A 177 2.40 -22.13 -49.61
N VAL A 178 1.53 -21.64 -48.73
CA VAL A 178 1.62 -20.27 -48.24
C VAL A 178 2.71 -20.24 -47.18
N ASP A 179 3.68 -19.36 -47.35
CA ASP A 179 4.79 -19.17 -46.42
C ASP A 179 4.33 -18.25 -45.28
N ASP A 180 4.41 -18.70 -44.03
CA ASP A 180 4.00 -17.96 -42.83
C ASP A 180 4.62 -16.55 -42.77
N HIS A 181 5.80 -16.36 -43.39
CA HIS A 181 6.45 -15.06 -43.50
C HIS A 181 5.65 -14.02 -44.30
N ILE A 182 4.80 -14.43 -45.24
CA ILE A 182 4.01 -13.51 -46.06
C ILE A 182 2.84 -12.93 -45.26
N GLU A 183 2.18 -13.74 -44.44
CA GLU A 183 1.07 -13.30 -43.59
C GLU A 183 1.57 -12.35 -42.49
N GLU A 184 2.69 -12.68 -41.85
CA GLU A 184 3.34 -11.81 -40.85
C GLU A 184 3.81 -10.47 -41.47
N LEU A 185 4.23 -10.47 -42.74
CA LEU A 185 4.58 -9.24 -43.46
C LEU A 185 3.34 -8.40 -43.80
N ALA A 186 2.23 -9.05 -44.17
CA ALA A 186 0.96 -8.39 -44.45
C ALA A 186 0.38 -7.72 -43.19
N GLU A 187 0.40 -8.39 -42.03
CA GLU A 187 0.01 -7.78 -40.76
C GLU A 187 0.87 -6.58 -40.39
N LYS A 188 2.20 -6.69 -40.51
CA LYS A 188 3.14 -5.59 -40.24
C LYS A 188 2.91 -4.40 -41.18
N LEU A 189 2.58 -4.65 -42.45
CA LEU A 189 2.20 -3.60 -43.40
C LEU A 189 0.85 -2.96 -43.04
N ALA A 190 -0.16 -3.77 -42.68
CA ALA A 190 -1.47 -3.29 -42.26
C ALA A 190 -1.39 -2.40 -41.00
N GLN A 191 -0.66 -2.84 -39.96
CA GLN A 191 -0.41 -2.02 -38.76
C GLN A 191 0.30 -0.71 -39.10
N LYS A 192 1.32 -0.75 -39.96
CA LYS A 192 2.06 0.44 -40.41
C LYS A 192 1.17 1.42 -41.19
N PHE A 193 0.23 0.91 -42.00
CA PHE A 193 -0.77 1.73 -42.68
C PHE A 193 -1.80 2.33 -41.71
N LEU A 194 -2.20 1.57 -40.68
CA LEU A 194 -3.10 2.03 -39.63
C LEU A 194 -2.48 3.15 -38.79
N LEU A 195 -1.23 2.99 -38.35
CA LEU A 195 -0.47 4.05 -37.68
C LEU A 195 -0.33 5.30 -38.55
N LYS A 196 -0.10 5.15 -39.86
CA LYS A 196 -0.01 6.29 -40.80
C LYS A 196 -1.34 7.04 -40.86
N LYS A 197 -2.47 6.34 -41.06
CA LYS A 197 -3.81 6.97 -41.03
C LYS A 197 -4.14 7.61 -39.68
N MET A 198 -3.74 7.02 -38.55
CA MET A 198 -3.92 7.63 -37.22
C MET A 198 -3.06 8.88 -37.02
N GLY A 199 -1.86 8.92 -37.61
CA GLY A 199 -1.02 10.12 -37.63
C GLY A 199 -1.59 11.23 -38.52
N GLU A 200 -2.10 10.88 -39.70
CA GLU A 200 -2.77 11.79 -40.64
C GLU A 200 -4.04 12.38 -40.02
N LYS A 201 -4.90 11.57 -39.41
CA LYS A 201 -6.11 12.04 -38.73
C LYS A 201 -5.81 13.00 -37.57
N LYS A 202 -4.79 12.69 -36.75
CA LYS A 202 -4.29 13.60 -35.70
C LYS A 202 -3.68 14.90 -36.24
N ALA A 203 -3.17 14.90 -37.47
CA ALA A 203 -2.68 16.11 -38.13
C ALA A 203 -3.82 16.97 -38.71
N GLU A 204 -4.98 16.39 -39.00
CA GLU A 204 -6.21 17.12 -39.38
C GLU A 204 -6.95 17.66 -38.15
N GLU A 205 -7.10 16.87 -37.09
CA GLU A 205 -7.64 17.31 -35.80
C GLU A 205 -6.85 18.52 -35.24
N ARG A 206 -5.50 18.49 -35.36
CA ARG A 206 -4.61 19.61 -35.01
C ARG A 206 -4.73 20.86 -35.90
N LYS A 207 -5.41 20.78 -37.05
CA LYS A 207 -5.69 21.96 -37.90
C LYS A 207 -7.01 22.64 -37.57
N GLN A 208 -7.98 21.94 -36.96
CA GLN A 208 -9.29 22.51 -36.63
C GLN A 208 -9.31 23.28 -35.30
N PHE A 209 -8.37 23.03 -34.39
CA PHE A 209 -8.23 23.76 -33.14
C PHE A 209 -6.83 24.37 -32.98
N PRO A 210 -6.62 25.67 -33.34
CA PRO A 210 -5.38 26.40 -33.09
C PRO A 210 -5.26 26.85 -31.61
N GLY A 211 -5.57 25.94 -30.68
CA GLY A 211 -5.33 26.15 -29.25
C GLY A 211 -3.84 26.01 -28.95
N LYS A 212 -3.23 27.02 -28.34
CA LYS A 212 -1.92 26.86 -27.71
C LYS A 212 -2.04 25.83 -26.59
N GLU A 213 -1.11 24.89 -26.52
CA GLU A 213 -0.88 24.17 -25.26
C GLU A 213 -0.56 25.22 -24.16
N PRO A 214 -1.24 25.19 -23.00
CA PRO A 214 -1.14 26.27 -22.01
C PRO A 214 0.28 26.39 -21.48
N SER A 215 0.93 27.51 -21.79
CA SER A 215 2.38 27.69 -21.65
C SER A 215 2.74 28.14 -20.24
N VAL A 216 2.71 27.21 -19.28
CA VAL A 216 2.99 27.44 -17.86
C VAL A 216 4.26 28.26 -17.66
N ARG A 217 4.08 29.57 -17.43
CA ARG A 217 5.17 30.53 -17.44
C ARG A 217 5.73 30.71 -16.05
N LEU A 218 6.75 29.92 -15.74
CA LEU A 218 7.65 30.17 -14.62
C LEU A 218 8.25 31.58 -14.75
N LYS A 219 7.75 32.53 -13.96
CA LYS A 219 8.39 33.85 -13.80
C LYS A 219 9.45 33.73 -12.71
N VAL A 220 10.56 34.47 -12.82
CA VAL A 220 11.42 34.72 -11.66
C VAL A 220 10.66 35.71 -10.79
N VAL A 221 10.24 35.28 -9.60
CA VAL A 221 9.42 36.09 -8.69
C VAL A 221 10.29 36.71 -7.60
N GLU A 222 9.94 37.90 -7.16
CA GLU A 222 10.44 38.41 -5.88
C GLU A 222 9.93 37.56 -4.73
N GLY A 223 10.84 37.04 -3.92
CA GLY A 223 10.53 36.19 -2.79
C GLY A 223 11.70 36.08 -1.83
N ILE A 224 11.47 35.38 -0.72
CA ILE A 224 12.48 35.13 0.31
C ILE A 224 13.36 33.95 -0.11
N SER A 225 14.68 34.13 -0.05
CA SER A 225 15.65 33.05 -0.28
C SER A 225 15.59 32.07 0.89
N LEU A 226 15.36 30.78 0.62
CA LEU A 226 15.46 29.73 1.64
C LEU A 226 16.93 29.48 2.05
N PRO A 227 17.21 29.10 3.32
CA PRO A 227 18.55 28.76 3.78
C PRO A 227 19.06 27.44 3.21
N ASP A 228 20.37 27.35 2.92
CA ASP A 228 21.05 26.09 2.56
C ASP A 228 21.28 25.22 3.81
N ILE A 229 20.24 24.49 4.24
CA ILE A 229 20.33 23.53 5.34
C ILE A 229 20.98 22.25 4.83
N LYS A 230 22.30 22.14 5.01
CA LYS A 230 23.04 20.88 4.76
C LYS A 230 22.47 19.78 5.67
N PRO A 231 21.96 18.67 5.11
CA PRO A 231 21.25 17.66 5.90
C PRO A 231 22.20 16.97 6.89
N SER A 232 21.91 17.14 8.18
CA SER A 232 22.61 16.49 9.29
C SER A 232 22.33 14.99 9.26
N THR A 233 23.23 14.24 8.62
CA THR A 233 23.11 12.83 8.25
C THR A 233 22.19 12.60 7.04
N LYS A 234 22.78 12.17 5.91
CA LYS A 234 22.02 11.42 4.91
C LYS A 234 21.69 10.05 5.51
N LEU A 235 20.44 9.84 5.93
CA LEU A 235 19.94 8.50 6.19
C LEU A 235 20.06 7.70 4.90
N LYS A 236 21.01 6.75 4.88
CA LYS A 236 21.07 5.76 3.82
C LYS A 236 19.88 4.84 4.02
N ILE A 237 18.88 4.95 3.15
CA ILE A 237 18.04 3.81 2.82
C ILE A 237 18.97 2.82 2.13
N GLU A 238 19.58 1.93 2.91
CA GLU A 238 20.54 0.97 2.39
C GLU A 238 19.81 0.07 1.37
N ASP A 239 20.35 0.02 0.15
CA ASP A 239 19.84 -0.80 -0.94
C ASP A 239 20.09 -2.28 -0.61
N LEU A 240 19.27 -2.83 0.29
CA LEU A 240 19.36 -4.22 0.75
C LEU A 240 19.50 -5.14 -0.47
N GLU A 241 20.66 -5.77 -0.60
CA GLU A 241 21.05 -6.44 -1.83
C GLU A 241 20.17 -7.68 -2.07
N LYS A 242 20.29 -8.27 -3.28
CA LYS A 242 19.69 -9.58 -3.58
C LYS A 242 20.04 -10.67 -2.55
N LYS A 243 21.14 -10.52 -1.79
CA LYS A 243 21.53 -11.40 -0.67
C LYS A 243 20.68 -11.21 0.58
N GLU A 244 20.32 -9.98 0.92
CA GLU A 244 19.63 -9.67 2.19
C GLU A 244 18.13 -9.96 2.11
N ILE A 245 17.52 -9.78 0.94
CA ILE A 245 16.14 -10.20 0.69
C ILE A 245 15.98 -11.73 0.84
N LYS A 246 16.96 -12.53 0.40
CA LYS A 246 16.94 -13.99 0.61
C LYS A 246 17.14 -14.41 2.07
N ASN A 247 17.67 -13.51 2.91
CA ASN A 247 17.84 -13.71 4.34
C ASN A 247 16.72 -13.05 5.17
N PHE A 248 15.72 -12.43 4.52
CA PHE A 248 14.63 -11.77 5.22
C PHE A 248 13.71 -12.81 5.89
N SER A 249 13.56 -12.68 7.21
CA SER A 249 12.61 -13.42 8.01
C SER A 249 12.05 -12.51 9.10
N ALA A 250 10.73 -12.46 9.23
CA ALA A 250 10.03 -11.74 10.27
C ALA A 250 8.85 -12.58 10.78
N ARG A 251 8.82 -12.86 12.08
CA ARG A 251 7.70 -13.55 12.73
C ARG A 251 7.16 -12.73 13.90
N TYR A 252 5.84 -12.56 13.97
CA TYR A 252 5.18 -11.70 14.95
C TYR A 252 3.73 -12.13 15.19
N SER A 253 3.15 -11.65 16.30
CA SER A 253 1.78 -11.96 16.69
C SER A 253 0.76 -11.21 15.83
N LEU A 254 -0.37 -11.85 15.53
CA LEU A 254 -1.55 -11.25 14.90
C LEU A 254 -2.74 -11.24 15.84
N ILE A 255 -2.98 -12.36 16.53
CA ILE A 255 -4.12 -12.51 17.44
C ILE A 255 -3.63 -13.09 18.78
N PRO A 256 -3.57 -12.29 19.87
CA PRO A 256 -3.77 -10.84 19.91
C PRO A 256 -2.61 -10.07 19.25
N LYS A 257 -2.83 -8.85 18.75
CA LYS A 257 -1.79 -8.04 18.08
C LYS A 257 -0.56 -7.80 18.97
N ASN A 258 -0.83 -7.41 20.22
CA ASN A 258 0.17 -7.08 21.25
C ASN A 258 -0.08 -7.97 22.49
N PRO A 259 0.39 -9.23 22.51
CA PRO A 259 0.19 -10.13 23.64
C PRO A 259 0.90 -9.62 24.90
N LYS A 260 0.23 -9.71 26.05
CA LYS A 260 0.84 -9.53 27.37
C LYS A 260 1.83 -10.67 27.64
N LYS A 261 2.73 -10.46 28.61
CA LYS A 261 3.72 -11.48 29.01
C LYS A 261 3.02 -12.75 29.49
N GLY A 262 3.16 -13.84 28.74
CA GLY A 262 2.50 -15.13 29.01
C GLY A 262 1.09 -15.28 28.41
N GLU A 263 0.57 -14.26 27.71
CA GLU A 263 -0.71 -14.37 27.00
C GLU A 263 -0.55 -15.26 25.76
N ARG A 264 -1.52 -16.14 25.54
CA ARG A 264 -1.48 -17.12 24.45
C ARG A 264 -1.77 -16.45 23.11
N VAL A 265 -0.88 -16.67 22.15
CA VAL A 265 -1.05 -16.25 20.75
C VAL A 265 -1.69 -17.38 19.95
N PHE A 266 -2.77 -17.06 19.24
CA PHE A 266 -3.50 -17.98 18.38
C PHE A 266 -3.04 -17.89 16.92
N ALA A 267 -2.81 -16.68 16.41
CA ALA A 267 -2.35 -16.46 15.04
C ALA A 267 -1.04 -15.66 14.99
N TYR A 268 -0.10 -16.11 14.17
CA TYR A 268 1.15 -15.42 13.84
C TYR A 268 1.22 -15.07 12.35
N ALA A 269 1.95 -14.00 12.03
CA ALA A 269 2.53 -13.79 10.72
C ALA A 269 3.94 -14.38 10.70
N GLU A 270 4.29 -15.11 9.65
CA GLU A 270 5.66 -15.47 9.29
C GLU A 270 5.93 -15.03 7.85
N ILE A 271 6.66 -13.93 7.69
CA ILE A 271 7.15 -13.47 6.38
C ILE A 271 8.55 -14.03 6.19
N ARG A 272 8.75 -14.84 5.15
CA ARG A 272 10.05 -15.45 4.84
C ARG A 272 10.29 -15.56 3.34
N TRP A 273 11.57 -15.67 2.96
CA TRP A 273 11.93 -16.16 1.63
C TRP A 273 11.45 -17.61 1.44
N ASP A 274 10.89 -17.93 0.27
CA ASP A 274 10.68 -19.32 -0.15
C ASP A 274 11.68 -19.72 -1.24
N ALA A 275 12.45 -20.77 -0.97
CA ALA A 275 13.48 -21.26 -1.88
C ALA A 275 12.93 -21.96 -3.12
N THR A 276 11.71 -22.52 -3.05
CA THR A 276 11.08 -23.27 -4.15
C THR A 276 10.39 -22.34 -5.14
N GLN A 277 9.69 -21.31 -4.64
CA GLN A 277 8.98 -20.33 -5.46
C GLN A 277 9.88 -19.12 -5.81
N ASN A 278 11.03 -18.97 -5.16
CA ASN A 278 12.01 -17.89 -5.38
C ASN A 278 11.39 -16.49 -5.23
N GLU A 279 10.45 -16.37 -4.28
CA GLU A 279 9.75 -15.16 -3.87
C GLU A 279 9.71 -15.03 -2.32
N ILE A 280 9.16 -13.94 -1.81
CA ILE A 280 8.81 -13.79 -0.39
C ILE A 280 7.36 -14.27 -0.24
N VAL A 281 7.08 -15.06 0.80
CA VAL A 281 5.73 -15.49 1.17
C VAL A 281 5.34 -14.94 2.54
N TYR A 282 4.05 -14.64 2.71
CA TYR A 282 3.42 -14.26 3.97
C TYR A 282 2.59 -15.44 4.47
N ASN A 283 3.07 -16.17 5.49
CA ASN A 283 2.34 -17.29 6.07
C ASN A 283 1.56 -16.81 7.30
N VAL A 284 0.23 -16.99 7.29
CA VAL A 284 -0.57 -16.98 8.51
C VAL A 284 -0.45 -18.36 9.16
N ILE A 285 0.02 -18.40 10.41
CA ILE A 285 0.15 -19.61 11.21
C ILE A 285 -0.89 -19.56 12.34
N GLU A 286 -1.93 -20.36 12.20
CA GLU A 286 -2.97 -20.61 13.22
C GLU A 286 -2.70 -21.93 13.97
N PRO A 287 -3.45 -22.28 15.05
CA PRO A 287 -3.24 -23.52 15.77
C PRO A 287 -3.89 -24.70 15.02
N GLU A 288 -3.10 -25.72 14.67
CA GLU A 288 -3.59 -26.84 13.87
C GLU A 288 -4.75 -27.61 14.53
N LEU A 289 -5.76 -27.94 13.71
CA LEU A 289 -6.89 -28.81 14.06
C LEU A 289 -6.76 -30.17 13.37
N THR A 290 -7.03 -31.25 14.11
CA THR A 290 -7.22 -32.59 13.54
C THR A 290 -8.49 -32.65 12.68
N GLU A 291 -8.66 -33.71 11.88
CA GLU A 291 -9.89 -33.91 11.10
C GLU A 291 -11.14 -34.17 11.96
N SER A 292 -10.99 -34.68 13.19
CA SER A 292 -12.10 -34.76 14.15
C SER A 292 -12.42 -33.39 14.76
N GLU A 293 -11.41 -32.59 15.09
CA GLU A 293 -11.60 -31.23 15.60
C GLU A 293 -12.24 -30.30 14.56
N LYS A 294 -11.85 -30.41 13.28
CA LYS A 294 -12.48 -29.69 12.16
C LYS A 294 -13.96 -30.03 12.00
N LYS A 295 -14.31 -31.33 12.08
CA LYS A 295 -15.70 -31.78 12.04
C LYS A 295 -16.51 -31.21 13.20
N LEU A 296 -15.98 -31.31 14.43
CA LEU A 296 -16.64 -30.75 15.60
C LEU A 296 -16.81 -29.22 15.51
N VAL A 297 -15.79 -28.47 15.07
CA VAL A 297 -15.92 -27.02 14.83
C VAL A 297 -17.08 -26.72 13.88
N ASN A 298 -17.22 -27.47 12.78
CA ASN A 298 -18.31 -27.26 11.83
C ASN A 298 -19.68 -27.69 12.39
N GLN A 299 -19.76 -28.73 13.22
CA GLN A 299 -21.00 -29.10 13.93
C GLN A 299 -21.41 -28.03 14.96
N ILE A 300 -20.45 -27.46 15.68
CA ILE A 300 -20.68 -26.34 16.61
C ILE A 300 -21.10 -25.08 15.86
N LYS A 301 -20.55 -24.81 14.66
CA LYS A 301 -21.05 -23.71 13.80
C LYS A 301 -22.51 -23.89 13.47
N HIS A 302 -22.91 -25.07 12.99
CA HIS A 302 -24.30 -25.32 12.61
C HIS A 302 -25.26 -25.17 13.80
N PHE A 303 -24.88 -25.69 14.98
CA PHE A 303 -25.64 -25.52 16.23
C PHE A 303 -25.72 -24.06 16.71
N ILE A 304 -24.73 -23.21 16.38
CA ILE A 304 -24.79 -21.76 16.61
C ILE A 304 -25.73 -21.10 15.59
N GLU A 305 -25.63 -21.47 14.31
CA GLU A 305 -26.50 -20.96 13.22
C GLU A 305 -27.99 -21.24 13.51
N GLU A 306 -28.33 -22.44 14.00
CA GLU A 306 -29.70 -22.81 14.42
C GLU A 306 -30.19 -22.09 15.69
N LYS A 307 -29.31 -21.47 16.48
CA LYS A 307 -29.63 -20.84 17.78
C LYS A 307 -29.52 -19.31 17.78
N VAL A 308 -29.09 -18.69 16.69
CA VAL A 308 -28.80 -17.25 16.65
C VAL A 308 -29.78 -16.52 15.72
N ASP A 309 -30.83 -15.98 16.33
CA ASP A 309 -31.76 -15.03 15.69
C ASP A 309 -31.22 -13.58 15.66
N ILE A 310 -29.97 -13.34 16.09
CA ILE A 310 -29.44 -11.99 16.38
C ILE A 310 -28.44 -11.51 15.32
N SER A 311 -28.73 -10.35 14.72
CA SER A 311 -27.77 -9.64 13.87
C SER A 311 -26.56 -9.16 14.67
N PHE A 312 -25.39 -9.76 14.43
CA PHE A 312 -24.09 -9.34 14.98
C PHE A 312 -23.57 -7.99 14.43
N GLY A 313 -24.40 -7.23 13.69
CA GLY A 313 -24.09 -5.85 13.29
C GLY A 313 -24.34 -4.83 14.41
N GLU A 314 -25.27 -5.11 15.34
CA GLU A 314 -25.76 -4.13 16.32
C GLU A 314 -25.18 -4.33 17.74
N LEU A 315 -24.74 -5.54 18.08
CA LEU A 315 -24.13 -5.86 19.38
C LEU A 315 -22.70 -5.31 19.51
N LYS A 316 -22.32 -4.81 20.70
CA LYS A 316 -20.91 -4.47 20.96
C LYS A 316 -20.06 -5.74 20.95
N LYS A 317 -18.84 -5.68 20.41
CA LYS A 317 -17.95 -6.85 20.26
C LYS A 317 -17.76 -7.67 21.55
N LYS A 318 -17.73 -7.02 22.73
CA LYS A 318 -17.65 -7.69 24.05
C LYS A 318 -18.93 -8.46 24.43
N GLU A 319 -20.10 -7.93 24.08
CA GLU A 319 -21.40 -8.56 24.34
C GLU A 319 -21.57 -9.78 23.42
N ALA A 320 -21.26 -9.64 22.14
CA ALA A 320 -21.24 -10.73 21.17
C ALA A 320 -20.27 -11.87 21.54
N LEU A 321 -19.06 -11.54 22.02
CA LEU A 321 -18.08 -12.53 22.53
C LEU A 321 -18.62 -13.32 23.72
N SER A 322 -19.28 -12.65 24.67
CA SER A 322 -19.89 -13.29 25.84
C SER A 322 -21.05 -14.22 25.44
N TYR A 323 -21.89 -13.78 24.51
CA TYR A 323 -23.03 -14.56 24.00
C TYR A 323 -22.58 -15.80 23.22
N ILE A 324 -21.67 -15.66 22.26
CA ILE A 324 -21.12 -16.80 21.50
C ILE A 324 -20.35 -17.76 22.41
N SER A 325 -19.64 -17.30 23.44
CA SER A 325 -18.99 -18.23 24.38
C SER A 325 -20.01 -19.13 25.07
N LYS A 326 -21.16 -18.60 25.50
CA LYS A 326 -22.21 -19.41 26.15
C LYS A 326 -22.76 -20.47 25.21
N ILE A 327 -23.14 -20.10 23.98
CA ILE A 327 -23.67 -21.06 23.00
C ILE A 327 -22.60 -22.10 22.62
N PHE A 328 -21.32 -21.71 22.57
CA PHE A 328 -20.22 -22.66 22.38
C PHE A 328 -20.09 -23.65 23.54
N ASP A 329 -20.19 -23.18 24.78
CA ASP A 329 -20.10 -24.04 25.97
C ASP A 329 -21.33 -24.98 26.03
N ASP A 330 -22.55 -24.47 25.76
CA ASP A 330 -23.77 -25.28 25.56
C ASP A 330 -23.59 -26.35 24.45
N ALA A 331 -22.86 -26.02 23.38
CA ALA A 331 -22.63 -26.93 22.26
C ALA A 331 -21.68 -28.08 22.63
N LEU A 332 -20.62 -27.80 23.40
CA LEU A 332 -19.74 -28.85 23.92
C LEU A 332 -20.51 -29.81 24.82
N ASP A 333 -21.39 -29.31 25.68
CA ASP A 333 -22.21 -30.14 26.57
C ASP A 333 -23.24 -30.97 25.77
N TYR A 334 -23.88 -30.39 24.74
CA TYR A 334 -24.79 -31.09 23.84
C TYR A 334 -24.10 -32.22 23.05
N PHE A 335 -22.92 -31.95 22.49
CA PHE A 335 -22.11 -32.95 21.79
C PHE A 335 -21.32 -33.88 22.74
N LYS A 336 -21.44 -33.68 24.07
CA LYS A 336 -20.73 -34.42 25.14
C LYS A 336 -19.21 -34.47 24.92
N ALA A 337 -18.64 -33.34 24.52
CA ALA A 337 -17.30 -33.22 23.98
C ALA A 337 -16.35 -32.55 24.99
N GLU A 338 -15.77 -33.35 25.88
CA GLU A 338 -14.78 -32.88 26.87
C GLU A 338 -13.39 -32.65 26.24
N PHE A 339 -12.79 -31.51 26.59
CA PHE A 339 -11.43 -31.13 26.19
C PHE A 339 -10.70 -30.42 27.32
N PRO A 340 -9.36 -30.54 27.40
CA PRO A 340 -8.53 -29.62 28.19
C PRO A 340 -8.80 -28.16 27.83
N GLU A 341 -8.68 -27.26 28.79
CA GLU A 341 -8.98 -25.83 28.61
C GLU A 341 -8.18 -25.20 27.46
N ASP A 342 -6.90 -25.58 27.28
CA ASP A 342 -6.10 -25.16 26.12
C ASP A 342 -6.71 -25.57 24.76
N LYS A 343 -7.36 -26.74 24.68
CA LYS A 343 -8.06 -27.18 23.47
C LYS A 343 -9.42 -26.49 23.32
N LYS A 344 -10.17 -26.26 24.42
CA LYS A 344 -11.37 -25.41 24.40
C LYS A 344 -11.06 -24.01 23.86
N GLN A 345 -9.95 -23.40 24.27
CA GLN A 345 -9.52 -22.09 23.76
C GLN A 345 -9.14 -22.11 22.27
N THR A 346 -8.54 -23.19 21.75
CA THR A 346 -8.33 -23.35 20.31
C THR A 346 -9.64 -23.38 19.54
N LEU A 347 -10.63 -24.14 20.02
CA LEU A 347 -11.93 -24.27 19.37
C LEU A 347 -12.72 -22.94 19.45
N LYS A 348 -12.72 -22.26 20.61
CA LYS A 348 -13.29 -20.91 20.79
C LYS A 348 -12.65 -19.88 19.86
N TYR A 349 -11.33 -19.95 19.63
CA TYR A 349 -10.66 -19.08 18.66
C TYR A 349 -11.28 -19.21 17.26
N TYR A 350 -11.42 -20.43 16.73
CA TYR A 350 -12.01 -20.64 15.40
C TYR A 350 -13.47 -20.18 15.31
N ILE A 351 -14.25 -20.39 16.36
CA ILE A 351 -15.66 -19.97 16.42
C ILE A 351 -15.78 -18.44 16.51
N PHE A 352 -14.98 -17.76 17.34
CA PHE A 352 -14.96 -16.28 17.35
C PHE A 352 -14.44 -15.69 16.04
N ARG A 353 -13.42 -16.30 15.43
CA ARG A 353 -12.86 -15.90 14.13
C ARG A 353 -13.90 -15.99 13.02
N ASP A 354 -14.70 -17.06 13.00
CA ASP A 354 -15.62 -17.36 11.90
C ASP A 354 -17.01 -16.71 12.05
N PHE A 355 -17.52 -16.48 13.27
CA PHE A 355 -18.77 -15.74 13.48
C PHE A 355 -18.57 -14.23 13.66
N ILE A 356 -17.77 -13.84 14.64
CA ILE A 356 -17.62 -12.44 15.06
C ILE A 356 -16.60 -11.72 14.17
N GLY A 357 -15.52 -12.41 13.80
CA GLY A 357 -14.50 -11.93 12.88
C GLY A 357 -14.82 -12.17 11.40
N LEU A 358 -13.84 -11.85 10.56
CA LEU A 358 -13.87 -12.01 9.11
C LEU A 358 -13.26 -13.36 8.65
N GLY A 359 -13.43 -14.41 9.44
CA GLY A 359 -13.09 -15.79 9.05
C GLY A 359 -11.61 -15.98 8.69
N PRO A 360 -11.27 -16.68 7.59
CA PRO A 360 -9.88 -16.94 7.20
C PRO A 360 -8.98 -15.70 7.07
N ILE A 361 -9.54 -14.52 6.79
CA ILE A 361 -8.76 -13.26 6.70
C ILE A 361 -8.68 -12.48 8.01
N GLU A 362 -9.36 -12.88 9.09
CA GLU A 362 -9.30 -12.18 10.38
C GLU A 362 -7.85 -11.97 10.88
N PRO A 363 -6.89 -12.92 10.74
CA PRO A 363 -5.49 -12.66 11.06
C PRO A 363 -4.85 -11.57 10.18
N LEU A 364 -5.14 -11.53 8.87
CA LEU A 364 -4.67 -10.48 7.96
C LEU A 364 -5.31 -9.12 8.30
N MET A 365 -6.58 -9.11 8.69
CA MET A 365 -7.30 -7.92 9.15
C MET A 365 -6.77 -7.41 10.49
N ASN A 366 -6.19 -8.27 11.33
CA ASN A 366 -5.51 -7.83 12.55
C ASN A 366 -4.09 -7.27 12.32
N ASP A 367 -3.37 -7.61 11.25
CA ASP A 367 -2.02 -7.06 11.01
C ASP A 367 -2.01 -5.55 10.68
N PRO A 368 -1.50 -4.65 11.54
CA PRO A 368 -1.39 -3.22 11.21
C PRO A 368 -0.42 -2.94 10.05
N ARG A 369 0.42 -3.91 9.65
CA ARG A 369 1.43 -3.75 8.59
C ARG A 369 0.90 -4.05 7.18
N ILE A 370 -0.34 -4.51 7.03
CA ILE A 370 -1.00 -4.68 5.73
C ILE A 370 -1.76 -3.40 5.33
N GLU A 371 -1.63 -3.01 4.05
CA GLU A 371 -2.29 -1.88 3.37
C GLU A 371 -3.52 -2.35 2.61
N ASP A 372 -3.38 -3.34 1.70
CA ASP A 372 -4.46 -3.93 0.91
C ASP A 372 -4.45 -5.48 1.05
N ILE A 373 -5.62 -6.13 0.96
CA ILE A 373 -5.80 -7.59 0.83
C ILE A 373 -6.61 -7.85 -0.46
N SER A 374 -6.15 -8.75 -1.34
CA SER A 374 -6.86 -9.15 -2.56
C SER A 374 -7.12 -10.65 -2.61
N CYS A 375 -8.33 -11.04 -3.02
CA CYS A 375 -8.69 -12.40 -3.40
C CYS A 375 -9.20 -12.38 -4.84
N ASP A 376 -8.43 -12.98 -5.76
CA ASP A 376 -8.63 -12.81 -7.21
C ASP A 376 -9.51 -13.93 -7.83
N GLY A 377 -10.17 -14.75 -7.00
CA GLY A 377 -11.00 -15.88 -7.41
C GLY A 377 -10.71 -17.19 -6.64
N THR A 378 -11.40 -18.27 -7.03
CA THR A 378 -11.26 -19.59 -6.39
C THR A 378 -9.93 -20.27 -6.73
N ASN A 379 -9.40 -21.09 -5.80
CA ASN A 379 -8.12 -21.79 -5.89
C ASN A 379 -6.89 -20.89 -6.14
N ILE A 380 -7.04 -19.58 -5.93
CA ILE A 380 -5.97 -18.59 -6.02
C ILE A 380 -5.59 -18.16 -4.59
N PRO A 381 -4.29 -18.13 -4.23
CA PRO A 381 -3.85 -17.59 -2.96
C PRO A 381 -4.16 -16.10 -2.84
N LEU A 382 -4.59 -15.67 -1.66
CA LEU A 382 -4.76 -14.24 -1.38
C LEU A 382 -3.41 -13.53 -1.46
N TYR A 383 -3.42 -12.31 -1.99
CA TYR A 383 -2.27 -11.41 -1.99
C TYR A 383 -2.49 -10.29 -0.97
N VAL A 384 -1.40 -9.84 -0.35
CA VAL A 384 -1.40 -8.71 0.60
C VAL A 384 -0.39 -7.68 0.15
N TYR A 385 -0.76 -6.39 0.17
CA TYR A 385 0.20 -5.31 0.03
C TYR A 385 0.69 -4.90 1.42
N HIS A 386 1.95 -5.19 1.73
CA HIS A 386 2.56 -4.86 3.00
C HIS A 386 3.15 -3.44 2.97
N ARG A 387 2.85 -2.64 4.00
CA ARG A 387 3.15 -1.20 4.11
C ARG A 387 4.65 -0.89 4.03
N ASP A 388 5.50 -1.83 4.45
CA ASP A 388 6.95 -1.74 4.22
C ASP A 388 7.27 -1.77 2.70
N PRO A 389 7.79 -0.67 2.11
CA PRO A 389 8.07 -0.58 0.68
C PRO A 389 9.22 -1.50 0.22
N ARG A 390 9.92 -2.17 1.15
CA ARG A 390 10.90 -3.23 0.85
C ARG A 390 10.24 -4.54 0.45
N LEU A 391 8.98 -4.76 0.84
CA LEU A 391 8.21 -6.00 0.58
C LEU A 391 7.15 -5.79 -0.50
N GLY A 392 6.26 -4.80 -0.34
CA GLY A 392 5.18 -4.53 -1.31
C GLY A 392 4.14 -5.66 -1.37
N ALA A 393 3.77 -6.10 -2.57
CA ALA A 393 2.81 -7.18 -2.76
C ALA A 393 3.44 -8.56 -2.45
N ILE A 394 2.83 -9.32 -1.56
CA ILE A 394 3.28 -10.65 -1.10
C ILE A 394 2.14 -11.65 -1.27
N ARG A 395 2.46 -12.87 -1.73
CA ARG A 395 1.56 -14.02 -1.76
C ARG A 395 1.34 -14.56 -0.34
N THR A 396 0.12 -14.98 -0.01
CA THR A 396 -0.20 -15.67 1.25
C THR A 396 -0.39 -17.19 1.09
N ASN A 397 -0.54 -17.89 2.22
CA ASN A 397 -0.96 -19.30 2.29
C ASN A 397 -2.49 -19.50 2.37
N ILE A 398 -3.30 -18.44 2.40
CA ILE A 398 -4.77 -18.53 2.48
C ILE A 398 -5.33 -18.67 1.07
N ILE A 399 -6.17 -19.71 0.84
CA ILE A 399 -6.79 -20.05 -0.44
C ILE A 399 -8.24 -20.48 -0.17
N PHE A 400 -9.20 -19.86 -0.86
CA PHE A 400 -10.59 -20.38 -0.93
C PHE A 400 -10.64 -21.51 -1.96
N LYS A 401 -11.13 -22.69 -1.58
CA LYS A 401 -10.93 -23.94 -2.35
C LYS A 401 -12.05 -24.25 -3.34
N ASN A 402 -13.24 -23.74 -3.11
CA ASN A 402 -14.40 -23.95 -3.98
C ASN A 402 -15.18 -22.63 -4.14
N LYS A 403 -16.21 -22.64 -4.98
CA LYS A 403 -17.00 -21.44 -5.29
C LYS A 403 -17.90 -21.07 -4.12
N GLU A 404 -18.46 -22.07 -3.47
CA GLU A 404 -19.48 -21.96 -2.43
C GLU A 404 -18.93 -21.25 -1.18
N GLU A 405 -17.69 -21.58 -0.79
CA GLU A 405 -16.94 -20.95 0.30
C GLU A 405 -16.66 -19.46 0.02
N LEU A 406 -16.28 -19.12 -1.22
CA LEU A 406 -15.92 -17.74 -1.61
C LEU A 406 -17.16 -16.87 -1.88
N ASP A 407 -18.19 -17.41 -2.52
CA ASP A 407 -19.48 -16.75 -2.76
C ASP A 407 -20.16 -16.44 -1.42
N SER A 408 -20.21 -17.42 -0.49
CA SER A 408 -20.70 -17.21 0.88
C SER A 408 -19.88 -16.17 1.64
N PHE A 409 -18.55 -16.20 1.50
CA PHE A 409 -17.69 -15.20 2.13
C PHE A 409 -17.94 -13.78 1.59
N VAL A 410 -18.13 -13.61 0.29
CA VAL A 410 -18.47 -12.32 -0.33
C VAL A 410 -19.86 -11.82 0.09
N MET A 411 -20.85 -12.72 0.26
CA MET A 411 -22.15 -12.35 0.85
C MET A 411 -21.99 -11.83 2.28
N LYS A 412 -21.27 -12.55 3.15
CA LYS A 412 -20.96 -12.14 4.53
C LYS A 412 -20.24 -10.78 4.58
N LEU A 413 -19.32 -10.50 3.64
CA LEU A 413 -18.67 -9.19 3.54
C LEU A 413 -19.68 -8.07 3.21
N SER A 414 -20.68 -8.31 2.37
CA SER A 414 -21.73 -7.33 2.05
C SER A 414 -22.61 -7.01 3.27
N GLU A 415 -23.01 -8.04 4.02
CA GLU A 415 -23.79 -7.90 5.27
C GLU A 415 -23.02 -7.08 6.31
N ARG A 416 -21.71 -7.35 6.47
CA ARG A 416 -20.81 -6.58 7.35
C ARG A 416 -20.64 -5.12 6.93
N CYS A 417 -21.00 -4.75 5.69
CA CYS A 417 -21.06 -3.37 5.21
C CYS A 417 -22.46 -2.73 5.30
N GLY A 418 -23.48 -3.46 5.79
CA GLY A 418 -24.87 -3.01 5.76
C GLY A 418 -25.44 -2.89 4.34
N LYS A 419 -24.93 -3.69 3.39
CA LYS A 419 -25.34 -3.68 1.98
C LYS A 419 -25.75 -5.09 1.53
N THR A 420 -26.53 -5.16 0.45
CA THR A 420 -26.94 -6.43 -0.16
C THR A 420 -26.26 -6.62 -1.51
N ILE A 421 -25.71 -7.82 -1.73
CA ILE A 421 -25.15 -8.29 -3.00
C ILE A 421 -25.98 -9.46 -3.52
N SER A 422 -26.14 -9.60 -4.83
CA SER A 422 -26.85 -10.73 -5.43
C SER A 422 -26.43 -10.93 -6.89
N ILE A 423 -26.83 -12.04 -7.53
CA ILE A 423 -26.53 -12.27 -8.96
C ILE A 423 -27.06 -11.12 -9.85
N ALA A 424 -28.21 -10.52 -9.50
CA ALA A 424 -28.77 -9.37 -10.21
C ALA A 424 -28.11 -8.02 -9.86
N LYS A 425 -27.32 -7.96 -8.78
CA LYS A 425 -26.51 -6.80 -8.37
C LYS A 425 -25.16 -7.30 -7.82
N PRO A 426 -24.25 -7.78 -8.69
CA PRO A 426 -23.07 -8.55 -8.28
C PRO A 426 -21.90 -7.68 -7.81
N LEU A 427 -22.07 -6.36 -7.71
CA LEU A 427 -21.00 -5.42 -7.33
C LEU A 427 -21.26 -4.81 -5.96
N LEU A 428 -20.27 -4.93 -5.07
CA LEU A 428 -20.19 -4.25 -3.78
C LEU A 428 -19.05 -3.23 -3.81
N ASP A 429 -19.35 -2.02 -3.33
CA ASP A 429 -18.37 -1.03 -2.88
C ASP A 429 -18.89 -0.49 -1.54
N GLY A 430 -18.04 -0.41 -0.51
CA GLY A 430 -18.48 -0.10 0.85
C GLY A 430 -17.34 -0.01 1.87
N ALA A 431 -17.70 0.09 3.14
CA ALA A 431 -16.77 0.12 4.26
C ALA A 431 -17.18 -0.93 5.30
N LEU A 432 -16.18 -1.66 5.79
CA LEU A 432 -16.30 -2.63 6.88
C LEU A 432 -16.39 -1.91 8.25
N PRO A 433 -16.78 -2.60 9.34
CA PRO A 433 -16.99 -1.97 10.65
C PRO A 433 -15.74 -1.35 11.32
N ASP A 434 -14.54 -1.62 10.81
CA ASP A 434 -13.27 -1.00 11.21
C ASP A 434 -12.92 0.26 10.38
N GLY A 435 -13.75 0.59 9.38
CA GLY A 435 -13.54 1.65 8.39
C GLY A 435 -12.80 1.19 7.13
N SER A 436 -12.39 -0.07 7.01
CA SER A 436 -11.66 -0.58 5.84
C SER A 436 -12.57 -0.58 4.61
N ARG A 437 -12.15 0.04 3.50
CA ARG A 437 -12.91 0.01 2.25
C ARG A 437 -12.85 -1.38 1.64
N ILE A 438 -13.98 -1.84 1.10
CA ILE A 438 -14.06 -3.06 0.31
C ILE A 438 -14.67 -2.78 -1.06
N GLN A 439 -14.05 -3.33 -2.10
CA GLN A 439 -14.73 -3.70 -3.35
C GLN A 439 -14.90 -5.23 -3.34
N ALA A 440 -16.04 -5.73 -3.81
CA ALA A 440 -16.21 -7.15 -4.11
C ALA A 440 -17.09 -7.38 -5.33
N THR A 441 -16.89 -8.52 -5.98
CA THR A 441 -17.72 -9.02 -7.06
C THR A 441 -18.24 -10.41 -6.68
N LEU A 442 -19.54 -10.63 -6.76
CA LEU A 442 -20.17 -11.95 -6.63
C LEU A 442 -20.35 -12.60 -8.02
N SER A 443 -20.35 -13.93 -8.05
CA SER A 443 -20.64 -14.76 -9.22
C SER A 443 -19.57 -14.71 -10.31
N SER A 444 -19.73 -15.60 -11.29
CA SER A 444 -18.81 -15.85 -12.40
C SER A 444 -19.27 -15.24 -13.73
N ASP A 445 -20.39 -14.53 -13.72
CA ASP A 445 -21.00 -13.81 -14.85
C ASP A 445 -20.29 -12.48 -15.13
N VAL A 446 -19.90 -11.75 -14.09
CA VAL A 446 -19.08 -10.52 -14.18
C VAL A 446 -17.59 -10.83 -14.00
N ALA A 447 -17.25 -11.84 -13.22
CA ALA A 447 -15.86 -12.19 -12.90
C ALA A 447 -15.48 -13.61 -13.36
N THR A 448 -14.74 -13.73 -14.46
CA THR A 448 -14.42 -15.02 -15.12
C THR A 448 -13.62 -16.02 -14.28
N ARG A 449 -13.12 -15.63 -13.10
CA ARG A 449 -12.39 -16.50 -12.13
C ARG A 449 -13.24 -16.86 -10.89
N GLY A 450 -14.53 -16.53 -10.92
CA GLY A 450 -15.45 -16.57 -9.79
C GLY A 450 -15.44 -15.26 -8.98
N SER A 451 -16.18 -15.26 -7.88
CA SER A 451 -16.27 -14.14 -6.95
C SER A 451 -14.89 -13.69 -6.47
N ASN A 452 -14.75 -12.40 -6.19
CA ASN A 452 -13.48 -11.77 -5.79
C ASN A 452 -13.73 -10.61 -4.83
N PHE A 453 -12.69 -10.19 -4.11
CA PHE A 453 -12.73 -8.98 -3.28
C PHE A 453 -11.36 -8.32 -3.14
N THR A 454 -11.37 -7.00 -2.96
CA THR A 454 -10.21 -6.22 -2.52
C THR A 454 -10.60 -5.37 -1.31
N ILE A 455 -9.91 -5.57 -0.19
CA ILE A 455 -10.08 -4.77 1.03
C ILE A 455 -8.87 -3.84 1.16
N ARG A 456 -9.10 -2.52 1.12
CA ARG A 456 -8.11 -1.52 1.55
C ARG A 456 -8.28 -1.28 3.04
N LYS A 457 -7.25 -1.64 3.80
CA LYS A 457 -7.28 -1.60 5.26
C LYS A 457 -7.23 -0.19 5.80
N PHE A 458 -8.12 0.09 6.74
CA PHE A 458 -8.07 1.31 7.51
C PHE A 458 -6.71 1.45 8.22
N THR A 459 -6.17 2.68 8.25
CA THR A 459 -4.83 2.95 8.79
C THR A 459 -4.91 3.35 10.26
N GLU A 460 -4.74 2.38 11.17
CA GLU A 460 -4.81 2.60 12.63
C GLU A 460 -3.80 3.63 13.16
N SER A 461 -2.62 3.74 12.54
CA SER A 461 -1.58 4.72 12.88
C SER A 461 -1.06 5.39 11.60
N PRO A 462 -1.19 6.72 11.44
CA PRO A 462 -0.72 7.44 10.26
C PRO A 462 0.81 7.55 10.21
N LEU A 463 1.35 7.86 9.04
CA LEU A 463 2.73 8.36 8.96
C LEU A 463 2.81 9.77 9.56
N THR A 464 4.02 10.15 9.96
CA THR A 464 4.36 11.46 10.55
C THR A 464 5.32 12.23 9.64
N PRO A 465 5.55 13.53 9.86
CA PRO A 465 6.61 14.27 9.18
C PRO A 465 7.99 13.60 9.28
N THR A 466 8.34 13.04 10.44
CA THR A 466 9.61 12.33 10.65
C THR A 466 9.74 11.08 9.78
N HIS A 467 8.69 10.27 9.65
CA HIS A 467 8.70 9.11 8.73
C HIS A 467 8.85 9.54 7.25
N MET A 468 8.25 10.66 6.83
CA MET A 468 8.42 11.17 5.47
C MET A 468 9.86 11.63 5.17
N ILE A 469 10.57 12.17 6.17
CA ILE A 469 11.99 12.55 6.08
C ILE A 469 12.87 11.29 6.08
N GLU A 470 12.60 10.31 6.95
CA GLU A 470 13.32 9.03 7.00
C GLU A 470 13.23 8.25 5.67
N PHE A 471 12.05 8.23 5.05
CA PHE A 471 11.83 7.60 3.74
C PHE A 471 12.38 8.45 2.57
N GLY A 472 12.89 9.66 2.82
CA GLY A 472 13.35 10.61 1.80
C GLY A 472 12.23 11.10 0.87
N THR A 473 10.96 11.01 1.30
CA THR A 473 9.80 11.52 0.55
C THR A 473 9.78 13.04 0.58
N LEU A 474 10.15 13.61 1.74
CA LEU A 474 10.51 15.01 1.97
C LEU A 474 11.97 15.08 2.43
N ASP A 475 12.54 16.28 2.43
CA ASP A 475 13.75 16.60 3.19
C ASP A 475 13.42 17.57 4.34
N LEU A 476 14.40 17.85 5.20
CA LEU A 476 14.18 18.69 6.39
C LEU A 476 13.75 20.13 6.02
N LEU A 477 14.30 20.69 4.94
CA LEU A 477 14.02 22.06 4.52
C LEU A 477 12.62 22.20 3.91
N SER A 478 12.21 21.27 3.05
CA SER A 478 10.85 21.25 2.49
C SER A 478 9.79 20.91 3.54
N ALA A 479 10.10 20.04 4.51
CA ALA A 479 9.22 19.78 5.65
C ALA A 479 9.05 21.03 6.54
N ALA A 480 10.13 21.75 6.85
CA ALA A 480 10.07 22.99 7.65
C ALA A 480 9.34 24.12 6.92
N TYR A 481 9.54 24.26 5.60
CA TYR A 481 8.77 25.19 4.77
C TYR A 481 7.26 24.88 4.80
N LEU A 482 6.90 23.61 4.58
CA LEU A 482 5.48 23.19 4.57
C LEU A 482 4.82 23.35 5.95
N TRP A 483 5.57 23.14 7.04
CA TRP A 483 5.12 23.49 8.38
C TRP A 483 4.82 24.99 8.49
N PHE A 484 5.80 25.85 8.19
CA PHE A 484 5.62 27.30 8.33
C PHE A 484 4.46 27.83 7.48
N CYS A 485 4.28 27.33 6.26
CA CYS A 485 3.13 27.69 5.42
C CYS A 485 1.79 27.30 6.07
N ILE A 486 1.65 26.09 6.61
CA ILE A 486 0.40 25.66 7.29
C ILE A 486 0.20 26.40 8.62
N GLU A 487 1.27 26.67 9.37
CA GLU A 487 1.16 27.45 10.61
C GLU A 487 0.61 28.87 10.35
N HIS A 488 0.85 29.42 9.15
CA HIS A 488 0.37 30.73 8.72
C HIS A 488 -0.85 30.70 7.77
N GLU A 489 -1.66 29.64 7.83
CA GLU A 489 -2.96 29.52 7.14
C GLU A 489 -2.85 29.42 5.60
N SER A 490 -1.77 28.84 5.08
CA SER A 490 -1.66 28.55 3.63
C SER A 490 -2.56 27.38 3.22
N SER A 491 -3.22 27.52 2.07
CA SER A 491 -4.01 26.46 1.45
C SER A 491 -3.15 25.61 0.51
N ILE A 492 -3.22 24.29 0.66
CA ILE A 492 -2.29 23.35 -0.01
C ILE A 492 -3.02 22.22 -0.72
N LEU A 493 -2.71 22.04 -2.01
CA LEU A 493 -3.25 20.98 -2.86
C LEU A 493 -2.19 19.90 -3.14
N VAL A 494 -2.41 18.69 -2.62
CA VAL A 494 -1.52 17.54 -2.84
C VAL A 494 -1.91 16.82 -4.13
N SER A 495 -1.05 16.90 -5.13
CA SER A 495 -1.22 16.30 -6.45
C SER A 495 -0.43 15.01 -6.60
N GLY A 496 -0.92 14.07 -7.40
CA GLY A 496 -0.22 12.81 -7.70
C GLY A 496 -1.14 11.73 -8.30
N THR A 497 -0.55 10.77 -9.01
CA THR A 497 -1.29 9.62 -9.56
C THR A 497 -1.71 8.63 -8.46
N THR A 498 -2.49 7.60 -8.81
CA THR A 498 -2.93 6.55 -7.86
C THR A 498 -1.75 5.89 -7.11
N ALA A 499 -1.94 5.65 -5.81
CA ALA A 499 -0.95 5.03 -4.90
C ALA A 499 0.40 5.77 -4.73
N THR A 500 0.50 7.04 -5.15
CA THR A 500 1.66 7.93 -4.88
C THR A 500 1.79 8.34 -3.41
N GLY A 501 0.75 8.17 -2.59
CA GLY A 501 0.72 8.55 -1.17
C GLY A 501 0.03 9.88 -0.89
N LYS A 502 -0.87 10.34 -1.77
CA LYS A 502 -1.60 11.62 -1.61
C LYS A 502 -2.26 11.79 -0.24
N THR A 503 -3.20 10.92 0.14
CA THR A 503 -3.91 11.00 1.43
C THR A 503 -2.95 10.84 2.61
N THR A 504 -1.87 10.05 2.43
CA THR A 504 -0.80 9.90 3.41
C THR A 504 -0.04 11.21 3.64
N MET A 505 0.26 11.97 2.59
CA MET A 505 0.86 13.30 2.69
C MET A 505 -0.14 14.32 3.26
N LEU A 506 -1.40 14.31 2.83
CA LEU A 506 -2.45 15.17 3.40
C LEU A 506 -2.60 14.98 4.91
N ASN A 507 -2.54 13.73 5.38
CA ASN A 507 -2.57 13.42 6.80
C ASN A 507 -1.27 13.89 7.50
N VAL A 508 -0.09 13.68 6.90
CA VAL A 508 1.18 14.20 7.43
C VAL A 508 1.18 15.73 7.56
N LEU A 509 0.61 16.45 6.60
CA LEU A 509 0.47 17.92 6.65
C LEU A 509 -0.41 18.38 7.83
N SER A 510 -1.38 17.57 8.26
CA SER A 510 -2.24 17.92 9.41
C SER A 510 -1.48 18.02 10.74
N PHE A 511 -0.31 17.39 10.87
CA PHE A 511 0.56 17.53 12.05
C PHE A 511 1.17 18.94 12.19
N PHE A 512 1.09 19.77 11.15
CA PHE A 512 1.54 21.16 11.17
C PHE A 512 0.41 22.17 11.47
N ILE A 513 -0.85 21.70 11.58
CA ILE A 513 -1.97 22.53 12.01
C ILE A 513 -1.86 22.77 13.52
N LYS A 514 -2.07 24.02 13.94
CA LYS A 514 -2.02 24.46 15.34
C LYS A 514 -3.01 23.65 16.22
N PRO A 515 -2.58 23.02 17.34
CA PRO A 515 -3.38 22.08 18.14
C PRO A 515 -4.77 22.55 18.63
N GLN A 516 -5.00 23.86 18.68
CA GLN A 516 -6.28 24.48 19.05
C GLN A 516 -7.29 24.62 17.90
N ALA A 517 -6.82 24.57 16.64
CA ALA A 517 -7.61 24.90 15.45
C ALA A 517 -8.72 23.88 15.20
N LYS A 518 -9.93 24.36 14.90
CA LYS A 518 -11.05 23.50 14.53
C LYS A 518 -10.87 22.96 13.12
N ILE A 519 -10.70 21.65 12.99
CA ILE A 519 -10.63 20.98 11.69
C ILE A 519 -11.96 20.30 11.37
N VAL A 520 -12.51 20.55 10.18
CA VAL A 520 -13.53 19.68 9.58
C VAL A 520 -12.90 18.94 8.40
N SER A 521 -12.99 17.61 8.38
CA SER A 521 -12.52 16.80 7.24
C SER A 521 -13.67 16.09 6.54
N ILE A 522 -13.72 16.16 5.22
CA ILE A 522 -14.79 15.61 4.38
C ILE A 522 -14.20 14.62 3.36
N GLU A 523 -14.74 13.38 3.34
CA GLU A 523 -14.22 12.29 2.51
C GLU A 523 -15.34 11.46 1.85
N ASP A 524 -15.10 10.94 0.63
CA ASP A 524 -15.94 9.89 -0.01
C ASP A 524 -15.91 8.56 0.78
N THR A 525 -14.83 8.34 1.53
CA THR A 525 -14.51 7.12 2.26
C THR A 525 -13.50 7.53 3.32
N PRO A 526 -13.64 7.12 4.59
CA PRO A 526 -12.67 7.51 5.61
C PRO A 526 -11.29 6.93 5.27
N GLU A 527 -10.30 7.80 5.07
CA GLU A 527 -8.86 7.46 4.99
C GLU A 527 -8.04 8.28 5.99
N LEU A 528 -8.51 9.46 6.42
CA LEU A 528 -7.81 10.35 7.34
C LEU A 528 -7.87 9.89 8.82
N ARG A 529 -6.76 10.11 9.53
CA ARG A 529 -6.65 10.07 11.01
C ARG A 529 -5.72 11.19 11.45
N LEU A 530 -6.31 12.35 11.72
CA LEU A 530 -5.56 13.52 12.15
C LEU A 530 -5.19 13.34 13.63
N ALA A 531 -3.98 13.72 14.02
CA ALA A 531 -3.52 13.68 15.41
C ALA A 531 -4.04 14.86 16.23
N HIS A 532 -5.33 15.18 16.08
CA HIS A 532 -5.91 16.47 16.46
C HIS A 532 -7.19 16.29 17.29
N ALA A 533 -7.29 16.97 18.43
CA ALA A 533 -8.42 16.83 19.35
C ALA A 533 -9.68 17.58 18.89
N HIS A 534 -9.52 18.76 18.29
CA HIS A 534 -10.62 19.60 17.82
C HIS A 534 -11.02 19.29 16.37
N TRP A 535 -11.30 18.02 16.09
CA TRP A 535 -11.53 17.48 14.75
C TRP A 535 -12.95 16.89 14.58
N ILE A 536 -13.64 17.28 13.51
CA ILE A 536 -14.92 16.72 13.07
C ILE A 536 -14.70 15.96 11.75
N PRO A 537 -14.77 14.61 11.76
CA PRO A 537 -14.77 13.81 10.54
C PRO A 537 -16.18 13.64 9.97
N GLU A 538 -16.36 14.01 8.71
CA GLU A 538 -17.59 13.83 7.93
C GLU A 538 -17.32 12.94 6.71
N VAL A 539 -18.27 12.06 6.38
CA VAL A 539 -18.14 11.09 5.28
C VAL A 539 -19.40 11.13 4.41
N ALA A 540 -19.21 11.20 3.09
CA ALA A 540 -20.30 11.15 2.13
C ALA A 540 -21.03 9.79 2.18
N ARG A 541 -22.35 9.79 1.97
CA ARG A 541 -23.17 8.58 2.12
C ARG A 541 -24.33 8.52 1.12
N SER A 542 -24.08 7.78 0.03
CA SER A 542 -25.08 7.36 -0.95
C SER A 542 -26.33 6.74 -0.30
N PRO A 543 -27.53 6.95 -0.86
CA PRO A 543 -28.77 6.50 -0.24
C PRO A 543 -28.91 4.97 -0.26
N ILE A 544 -29.14 4.39 0.92
CA ILE A 544 -29.37 2.94 1.12
C ILE A 544 -30.77 2.51 0.62
N SER A 545 -31.71 3.46 0.49
CA SER A 545 -33.04 3.21 -0.07
C SER A 545 -33.59 4.43 -0.82
N THR A 546 -34.56 4.20 -1.70
CA THR A 546 -35.19 5.18 -2.62
C THR A 546 -35.95 6.34 -1.93
N LYS A 547 -35.90 6.45 -0.60
CA LYS A 547 -36.59 7.48 0.19
C LYS A 547 -35.67 8.37 1.04
N LYS A 548 -34.34 8.28 0.88
CA LYS A 548 -33.39 9.19 1.54
C LYS A 548 -32.69 10.08 0.51
N THR A 549 -32.52 11.36 0.86
CA THR A 549 -31.66 12.28 0.11
C THR A 549 -30.21 11.80 0.16
N ASP A 550 -29.49 12.00 -0.94
CA ASP A 550 -28.06 11.79 -1.01
C ASP A 550 -27.32 12.82 -0.13
N VAL A 551 -26.15 12.44 0.37
CA VAL A 551 -25.29 13.28 1.21
C VAL A 551 -23.88 13.19 0.62
N ASP A 552 -23.61 14.05 -0.36
CA ASP A 552 -22.34 14.10 -1.07
C ASP A 552 -21.34 15.09 -0.43
N MET A 553 -20.07 15.03 -0.85
CA MET A 553 -19.02 15.94 -0.36
C MET A 553 -19.35 17.42 -0.62
N PHE A 554 -20.13 17.73 -1.66
CA PHE A 554 -20.56 19.09 -1.99
C PHE A 554 -21.56 19.63 -0.94
N TYR A 555 -22.53 18.81 -0.52
CA TYR A 555 -23.47 19.15 0.54
C TYR A 555 -22.76 19.30 1.89
N LEU A 556 -21.86 18.36 2.22
CA LEU A 556 -21.06 18.43 3.46
C LEU A 556 -20.19 19.69 3.51
N LEU A 557 -19.46 20.03 2.44
CA LEU A 557 -18.68 21.28 2.40
C LEU A 557 -19.57 22.52 2.53
N LYS A 558 -20.75 22.53 1.90
CA LYS A 558 -21.65 23.68 2.01
C LYS A 558 -22.12 23.92 3.45
N GLU A 559 -22.37 22.85 4.21
CA GLU A 559 -22.85 22.94 5.59
C GLU A 559 -21.72 23.07 6.62
N SER A 560 -20.50 22.61 6.32
CA SER A 560 -19.34 22.74 7.22
C SER A 560 -18.97 24.20 7.52
N LEU A 561 -19.25 25.13 6.61
CA LEU A 561 -19.14 26.58 6.85
C LEU A 561 -19.90 27.04 8.12
N ARG A 562 -21.08 26.47 8.40
CA ARG A 562 -21.85 26.82 9.61
C ARG A 562 -21.19 26.36 10.91
N GLN A 563 -20.25 25.42 10.82
CA GLN A 563 -19.52 24.91 11.97
C GLN A 563 -18.34 25.80 12.36
N ARG A 564 -18.02 26.84 11.57
CA ARG A 564 -16.87 27.75 11.77
C ARG A 564 -15.55 26.97 11.95
N PRO A 565 -15.10 26.20 10.94
CA PRO A 565 -13.78 25.58 10.95
C PRO A 565 -12.69 26.64 10.84
N ASP A 566 -11.57 26.42 11.54
CA ASP A 566 -10.32 27.12 11.31
C ASP A 566 -9.54 26.46 10.15
N TYR A 567 -9.80 25.18 9.86
CA TYR A 567 -9.22 24.41 8.76
C TYR A 567 -10.24 23.47 8.11
N ILE A 568 -10.25 23.41 6.78
CA ILE A 568 -11.07 22.47 6.01
C ILE A 568 -10.17 21.50 5.26
N ILE A 569 -10.43 20.19 5.39
CA ILE A 569 -9.64 19.13 4.75
C ILE A 569 -10.54 18.27 3.85
N VAL A 570 -10.22 18.14 2.56
CA VAL A 570 -11.00 17.30 1.62
C VAL A 570 -10.14 16.14 1.11
N GLY A 571 -10.57 14.90 1.34
CA GLY A 571 -9.78 13.69 1.07
C GLY A 571 -9.24 13.60 -0.36
N GLU A 572 -10.11 13.73 -1.37
CA GLU A 572 -9.70 13.96 -2.77
C GLU A 572 -10.80 14.74 -3.50
N VAL A 573 -10.47 15.86 -4.14
CA VAL A 573 -11.39 16.56 -5.05
C VAL A 573 -11.43 15.88 -6.43
N ARG A 574 -12.65 15.63 -6.89
CA ARG A 574 -12.97 14.87 -8.11
C ARG A 574 -14.02 15.55 -8.98
N GLY A 575 -14.91 16.37 -8.40
CA GLY A 575 -16.02 17.03 -9.08
C GLY A 575 -16.43 18.36 -8.44
N LYS A 576 -17.73 18.67 -8.51
CA LYS A 576 -18.37 19.95 -8.09
C LYS A 576 -18.02 20.42 -6.67
N GLU A 577 -17.67 19.53 -5.76
CA GLU A 577 -17.28 19.86 -4.39
C GLU A 577 -16.01 20.72 -4.32
N ALA A 578 -15.13 20.62 -5.32
CA ALA A 578 -13.97 21.51 -5.46
C ALA A 578 -14.36 22.98 -5.65
N TYR A 579 -15.51 23.28 -6.28
CA TYR A 579 -16.01 24.65 -6.39
C TYR A 579 -16.25 25.25 -5.00
N VAL A 580 -16.87 24.47 -4.11
CA VAL A 580 -17.15 24.90 -2.72
C VAL A 580 -15.85 25.07 -1.95
N LEU A 581 -14.91 24.14 -2.06
CA LEU A 581 -13.59 24.25 -1.42
C LEU A 581 -12.83 25.52 -1.85
N PHE A 582 -12.75 25.79 -3.15
CA PHE A 582 -12.05 26.99 -3.64
C PHE A 582 -12.77 28.29 -3.24
N GLN A 583 -14.11 28.26 -3.14
CA GLN A 583 -14.91 29.38 -2.61
C GLN A 583 -14.66 29.61 -1.10
N GLN A 584 -14.52 28.54 -0.30
CA GLN A 584 -14.17 28.61 1.12
C GLN A 584 -12.79 29.22 1.34
N ILE A 585 -11.82 28.84 0.52
CA ILE A 585 -10.46 29.40 0.55
C ILE A 585 -10.49 30.89 0.16
N SER A 586 -11.22 31.27 -0.89
CA SER A 586 -11.40 32.70 -1.26
C SER A 586 -12.13 33.54 -0.20
N THR A 587 -12.81 32.89 0.76
CA THR A 587 -13.49 33.55 1.89
C THR A 587 -12.73 33.39 3.21
N GLY A 588 -11.46 32.98 3.16
CA GLY A 588 -10.54 33.01 4.31
C GLY A 588 -10.47 31.73 5.13
N HIS A 589 -11.05 30.61 4.68
CA HIS A 589 -10.95 29.32 5.37
C HIS A 589 -9.83 28.49 4.71
N PRO A 590 -8.67 28.27 5.37
CA PRO A 590 -7.56 27.57 4.74
C PRO A 590 -7.91 26.11 4.45
N GLY A 591 -7.66 25.71 3.21
CA GLY A 591 -8.06 24.42 2.66
C GLY A 591 -6.87 23.52 2.36
N LEU A 592 -6.89 22.29 2.88
CA LEU A 592 -6.00 21.22 2.46
C LEU A 592 -6.78 20.18 1.65
N SER A 593 -6.27 19.74 0.50
CA SER A 593 -6.93 18.68 -0.26
C SER A 593 -5.96 17.85 -1.10
N THR A 594 -6.43 16.75 -1.69
CA THR A 594 -5.71 16.03 -2.73
C THR A 594 -6.42 16.03 -4.08
N ILE A 595 -5.68 15.88 -5.19
CA ILE A 595 -6.23 15.74 -6.54
C ILE A 595 -5.38 14.77 -7.38
N HIS A 596 -5.99 14.03 -8.30
CA HIS A 596 -5.24 13.14 -9.21
C HIS A 596 -4.79 13.85 -10.50
N ALA A 597 -3.58 14.42 -10.47
CA ALA A 597 -2.81 14.86 -11.63
C ALA A 597 -1.31 14.51 -11.47
N GLU A 598 -0.54 14.53 -12.56
CA GLU A 598 0.91 14.19 -12.54
C GLU A 598 1.84 15.42 -12.71
N SER A 599 1.28 16.53 -13.19
CA SER A 599 1.98 17.77 -13.51
C SER A 599 1.01 18.96 -13.42
N PHE A 600 1.53 20.18 -13.30
CA PHE A 600 0.70 21.38 -13.19
C PHE A 600 -0.25 21.56 -14.39
N VAL A 601 0.19 21.28 -15.62
CA VAL A 601 -0.69 21.34 -16.82
C VAL A 601 -1.91 20.43 -16.69
N LYS A 602 -1.72 19.16 -16.28
CA LYS A 602 -2.85 18.22 -16.09
C LYS A 602 -3.71 18.55 -14.87
N LEU A 603 -3.18 19.28 -13.90
CA LEU A 603 -3.93 19.79 -12.75
C LEU A 603 -4.85 20.96 -13.17
N LEU A 604 -4.35 21.88 -14.00
CA LEU A 604 -5.16 22.97 -14.58
C LEU A 604 -6.32 22.42 -15.42
N ASP A 605 -6.02 21.51 -16.34
CA ASP A 605 -7.00 20.82 -17.19
C ASP A 605 -8.09 20.16 -16.33
N ARG A 606 -7.70 19.35 -15.34
CA ARG A 606 -8.64 18.65 -14.45
C ARG A 606 -9.48 19.58 -13.56
N LEU A 607 -8.96 20.73 -13.12
CA LEU A 607 -9.72 21.71 -12.36
C LEU A 607 -10.72 22.47 -13.26
N THR A 608 -10.32 22.88 -14.46
CA THR A 608 -11.17 23.70 -15.35
C THR A 608 -12.19 22.91 -16.18
N THR A 609 -12.02 21.60 -16.34
CA THR A 609 -12.93 20.74 -17.12
C THR A 609 -13.97 20.04 -16.23
N LYS A 610 -15.04 19.53 -16.85
CA LYS A 610 -16.05 18.72 -16.15
C LYS A 610 -15.42 17.39 -15.67
N PRO A 611 -15.76 16.92 -14.45
CA PRO A 611 -16.88 17.36 -13.63
C PRO A 611 -16.55 18.41 -12.54
N ILE A 612 -15.39 19.10 -12.62
CA ILE A 612 -15.03 20.16 -11.65
C ILE A 612 -15.47 21.56 -12.14
N GLU A 613 -15.10 21.95 -13.36
CA GLU A 613 -15.53 23.19 -14.03
C GLU A 613 -15.23 24.50 -13.26
N LEU A 614 -14.06 24.58 -12.61
CA LEU A 614 -13.59 25.80 -11.93
C LEU A 614 -13.19 26.91 -12.92
N PRO A 615 -13.50 28.18 -12.64
CA PRO A 615 -12.92 29.32 -13.37
C PRO A 615 -11.39 29.35 -13.23
N MET A 616 -10.67 29.61 -14.34
CA MET A 616 -9.20 29.62 -14.35
C MET A 616 -8.57 30.65 -13.37
N SER A 617 -9.28 31.74 -13.09
CA SER A 617 -8.87 32.72 -12.08
C SER A 617 -8.89 32.16 -10.66
N SER A 618 -9.82 31.25 -10.33
CA SER A 618 -9.98 30.72 -8.98
C SER A 618 -8.76 29.93 -8.47
N ILE A 619 -7.85 29.52 -9.36
CA ILE A 619 -6.59 28.87 -9.00
C ILE A 619 -5.67 29.78 -8.15
N GLU A 620 -5.81 31.11 -8.23
CA GLU A 620 -5.02 32.04 -7.42
C GLU A 620 -5.32 32.01 -5.91
N ASN A 621 -6.35 31.27 -5.50
CA ASN A 621 -6.69 31.06 -4.08
C ASN A 621 -5.83 29.98 -3.39
N ILE A 622 -5.19 29.07 -4.14
CA ILE A 622 -4.33 28.02 -3.56
C ILE A 622 -2.90 28.56 -3.42
N ASP A 623 -2.33 28.60 -2.22
CA ASP A 623 -0.96 29.11 -2.01
C ASP A 623 0.11 28.15 -2.54
N THR A 624 -0.06 26.83 -2.34
CA THR A 624 0.97 25.83 -2.66
C THR A 624 0.37 24.53 -3.20
N ILE A 625 1.08 23.91 -4.15
CA ILE A 625 0.75 22.63 -4.76
C ILE A 625 1.96 21.71 -4.66
N ILE A 626 1.77 20.54 -4.05
CA ILE A 626 2.82 19.52 -3.87
C ILE A 626 2.59 18.40 -4.87
N PHE A 627 3.55 18.09 -5.73
CA PHE A 627 3.44 16.96 -6.65
C PHE A 627 4.17 15.73 -6.09
N LEU A 628 3.46 14.60 -6.01
CA LEU A 628 3.98 13.32 -5.56
C LEU A 628 4.16 12.34 -6.73
N GLN A 629 5.32 11.69 -6.79
CA GLN A 629 5.63 10.65 -7.76
C GLN A 629 5.98 9.33 -7.07
N ARG A 630 5.50 8.22 -7.66
CA ARG A 630 5.84 6.84 -7.29
C ARG A 630 6.79 6.29 -8.35
N ILE A 631 8.01 5.95 -7.95
CA ILE A 631 9.11 5.66 -8.88
C ILE A 631 9.71 4.29 -8.53
N LYS A 632 10.02 3.49 -9.56
CA LYS A 632 10.59 2.15 -9.40
C LYS A 632 12.11 2.22 -9.33
N LYS A 633 12.68 2.07 -8.13
CA LYS A 633 14.13 2.04 -7.89
C LYS A 633 14.56 0.57 -7.74
N GLY A 634 15.14 0.01 -8.80
CA GLY A 634 15.45 -1.42 -8.88
C GLY A 634 14.20 -2.30 -8.82
N LYS A 635 14.04 -3.09 -7.75
CA LYS A 635 12.84 -3.90 -7.50
C LYS A 635 11.76 -3.18 -6.67
N LYS A 636 12.10 -2.11 -5.94
CA LYS A 636 11.21 -1.44 -4.97
C LYS A 636 10.51 -0.23 -5.59
N TYR A 637 9.39 0.18 -5.00
CA TYR A 637 8.77 1.47 -5.30
C TYR A 637 9.08 2.46 -4.17
N ILE A 638 9.66 3.60 -4.53
CA ILE A 638 9.82 4.76 -3.64
C ILE A 638 8.76 5.82 -3.96
N ARG A 639 8.47 6.67 -2.98
CA ARG A 639 7.57 7.83 -3.12
C ARG A 639 8.41 9.09 -2.85
N ARG A 640 8.17 10.16 -3.61
CA ARG A 640 8.94 11.42 -3.57
C ARG A 640 8.01 12.60 -3.83
N VAL A 641 8.22 13.72 -3.13
CA VAL A 641 7.80 15.03 -3.63
C VAL A 641 8.69 15.38 -4.82
N SER A 642 8.12 15.45 -6.02
CA SER A 642 8.86 15.73 -7.26
C SER A 642 9.09 17.21 -7.47
N GLU A 643 8.09 18.04 -7.14
CA GLU A 643 8.19 19.49 -7.12
C GLU A 643 7.17 20.11 -6.15
N VAL A 644 7.51 21.29 -5.62
CA VAL A 644 6.60 22.13 -4.84
C VAL A 644 6.46 23.45 -5.57
N VAL A 645 5.21 23.77 -5.94
CA VAL A 645 4.82 24.87 -6.80
C VAL A 645 4.01 25.87 -5.98
N GLU A 646 4.38 27.13 -5.96
CA GLU A 646 3.58 28.22 -5.39
C GLU A 646 2.72 28.83 -6.48
N VAL A 647 1.48 29.21 -6.17
CA VAL A 647 0.69 30.10 -7.03
C VAL A 647 0.90 31.55 -6.60
N VAL A 648 1.15 32.41 -7.56
CA VAL A 648 1.58 33.81 -7.36
C VAL A 648 0.43 34.78 -7.63
N GLY A 649 -0.53 34.38 -8.47
CA GLY A 649 -1.66 35.19 -8.92
C GLY A 649 -2.13 34.78 -10.32
N TYR A 650 -3.14 35.44 -10.86
CA TYR A 650 -3.67 35.20 -12.21
C TYR A 650 -3.32 36.33 -13.20
N ASP A 651 -2.70 35.98 -14.33
CA ASP A 651 -2.31 36.91 -15.42
C ASP A 651 -3.55 37.17 -16.31
N ARG A 652 -4.29 38.24 -16.00
CA ARG A 652 -5.63 38.51 -16.56
C ARG A 652 -5.64 38.69 -18.08
N ASP A 653 -4.59 39.26 -18.66
CA ASP A 653 -4.46 39.49 -20.11
C ASP A 653 -4.27 38.18 -20.87
N ARG A 654 -3.52 37.24 -20.27
CA ARG A 654 -3.20 35.92 -20.85
C ARG A 654 -4.24 34.86 -20.51
N LYS A 655 -4.98 35.06 -19.42
CA LYS A 655 -5.87 34.07 -18.78
C LYS A 655 -5.11 32.83 -18.28
N GLU A 656 -3.88 33.02 -17.81
CA GLU A 656 -2.98 31.97 -17.32
C GLU A 656 -2.60 32.25 -15.84
N PRO A 657 -2.58 31.23 -14.95
CA PRO A 657 -2.05 31.39 -13.60
C PRO A 657 -0.52 31.55 -13.62
N VAL A 658 -0.01 32.48 -12.82
CA VAL A 658 1.42 32.68 -12.58
C VAL A 658 1.85 31.75 -11.45
N VAL A 659 2.89 30.97 -11.69
CA VAL A 659 3.46 30.03 -10.72
C VAL A 659 4.96 30.16 -10.57
N ASN A 660 5.43 29.82 -9.39
CA ASN A 660 6.84 29.72 -9.01
C ASN A 660 7.15 28.29 -8.54
N ARG A 661 8.39 27.84 -8.65
CA ARG A 661 8.82 26.54 -8.12
C ARG A 661 9.90 26.74 -7.07
N VAL A 662 9.61 26.36 -5.84
CA VAL A 662 10.53 26.51 -4.71
C VAL A 662 11.43 25.28 -4.60
N PHE A 663 10.86 24.08 -4.70
CA PHE A 663 11.57 22.82 -4.61
C PHE A 663 11.39 21.95 -5.85
N MET A 664 12.44 21.24 -6.26
CA MET A 664 12.39 20.20 -7.29
C MET A 664 13.35 19.05 -6.92
N TRP A 665 12.90 17.81 -7.08
CA TRP A 665 13.69 16.61 -6.82
C TRP A 665 14.57 16.24 -8.02
N ASP A 666 15.82 15.86 -7.77
CA ASP A 666 16.75 15.34 -8.76
C ASP A 666 16.78 13.79 -8.73
N PRO A 667 16.29 13.11 -9.77
CA PRO A 667 16.27 11.65 -9.83
C PRO A 667 17.67 11.00 -9.83
N LYS A 668 18.71 11.73 -10.24
CA LYS A 668 20.08 11.21 -10.34
C LYS A 668 20.79 11.18 -8.99
N THR A 669 20.51 12.16 -8.13
CA THR A 669 21.12 12.28 -6.79
C THR A 669 20.18 11.84 -5.65
N ASP A 670 18.92 11.53 -5.97
CA ASP A 670 17.83 11.19 -5.04
C ASP A 670 17.72 12.22 -3.90
N SER A 671 17.64 13.49 -4.28
CA SER A 671 17.64 14.64 -3.36
C SER A 671 16.72 15.74 -3.84
N ILE A 672 15.96 16.34 -2.93
CA ILE A 672 15.25 17.60 -3.18
C ILE A 672 16.28 18.74 -3.25
N LYS A 673 16.00 19.76 -4.08
CA LYS A 673 16.82 20.97 -4.23
C LYS A 673 15.91 22.19 -4.23
N THR A 674 16.34 23.25 -3.55
CA THR A 674 15.77 24.59 -3.72
C THR A 674 16.12 25.10 -5.13
N VAL A 675 15.11 25.53 -5.89
CA VAL A 675 15.26 26.01 -7.29
C VAL A 675 14.66 27.39 -7.53
N GLY A 676 14.01 27.99 -6.52
CA GLY A 676 13.48 29.34 -6.55
C GLY A 676 13.43 29.97 -5.16
N LYS A 677 13.25 31.29 -5.09
CA LYS A 677 12.89 32.00 -3.85
C LYS A 677 11.41 31.78 -3.57
N SER A 678 10.97 31.81 -2.32
CA SER A 678 9.56 31.64 -1.96
C SER A 678 8.77 32.95 -2.01
N PHE A 679 7.72 32.97 -2.80
CA PHE A 679 6.70 34.02 -2.80
C PHE A 679 5.72 33.88 -1.63
N VAL A 680 5.38 32.65 -1.21
CA VAL A 680 4.47 32.42 -0.08
C VAL A 680 5.08 32.91 1.23
N LEU A 681 6.39 32.72 1.45
CA LEU A 681 7.07 33.32 2.61
C LEU A 681 7.10 34.85 2.56
N LYS A 682 7.19 35.47 1.37
CA LYS A 682 7.06 36.94 1.22
C LYS A 682 5.65 37.39 1.61
N LYS A 683 4.61 36.73 1.06
CA LYS A 683 3.19 36.96 1.41
C LYS A 683 2.91 36.77 2.91
N ILE A 684 3.53 35.78 3.56
CA ILE A 684 3.41 35.56 5.00
C ILE A 684 4.08 36.71 5.78
N ALA A 685 5.33 37.06 5.47
CA ALA A 685 6.04 38.16 6.13
C ALA A 685 5.30 39.51 5.98
N GLU A 686 4.71 39.78 4.82
CA GLU A 686 3.85 40.94 4.57
C GLU A 686 2.53 40.88 5.37
N LYS A 687 1.93 39.70 5.54
CA LYS A 687 0.72 39.48 6.39
C LYS A 687 1.02 39.57 7.88
N THR A 688 2.23 39.23 8.33
CA THR A 688 2.62 39.18 9.76
C THR A 688 3.50 40.33 10.23
N ASN A 689 3.97 41.18 9.33
CA ASN A 689 4.90 42.28 9.59
C ASN A 689 6.22 41.78 10.22
N MET A 690 6.88 40.83 9.53
CA MET A 690 8.17 40.20 9.91
C MET A 690 9.33 40.63 9.01
#